data_AF-A0AAE9Z4K8-F1
#
_entry.id   AF-A0AAE9Z4K8-F1
#
_cell.length_a   1.000
_cell.length_b   1.000
_cell.length_c   1.000
_cell.angle_alpha   90.00
_cell.angle_beta   90.00
_cell.angle_gamma   90.00
#
_symmetry.space_group_name_H-M   'P 1'
#
loop_
_entity.id
_entity.type
_entity.pdbx_description
1 polymer ?
#
loop_
_entity_poly.entity_id
_entity_poly.type
_entity_poly.pdbx_seq_one_letter_code
_entity_poly.pdbx_strand_id
1 'polypeptide(L)'
;MMIIKIISLSLLTALFSGNSLAHSEHDKARFVASEGQDKGKCDLALRPCKTIGYAVSQANKGDRVLVAGGSYPINSTEELFYLKSALVPVYGGYNRFDHYQNQSPDTNPTLLQGVPPEMAEDLRNKGFILVADGKSRIDKTKLKKQLDAYASLNRVQSQQNCSNGQAGNFACNNIDLLAHMPLSEFSSNPNVASDIWGHVDLNTGNEYALMGLGNGIVVVNVTDAANPVEVGTIAGAASNWRDIKVYQYYDDYLKAWRAYAYATIDSSFDHVTIIDLNNLPHSVTLAEKNTAVATAHNVYISNTDPTLNIAQEGLTPTLQLIGANKFSGAFHSYSLENPASISPLNNSAAGSGYTHDGSSVVISDDRAANNCQSNGSCTVFIDFNEKEMKLWNISDPDNISQLGTAEYDDIDKAFQYVHSGWASEDQQTIFLHDEFDEKNGGLNTTLRMFSIADLNNPVHIGTWTGSTAAADHNGYVRGNRYYMSTYERGLTVLDISQPTNPVEVAYFDTFPPSDNATYNGAWGVYPFLPSGNILISDIASGLYILKDNSQTSLQGDISFSQAAVTAVEGETIEITVQRNADAPSADTEVSYQILPGSALAGEDYTPVNGTLTWTGNDNSAKTISVPVLADVNSEGDNEFDESFYLRLYNPTGGATISSPSYLTVNIDGKANTGVIGFTREETILPENQGPGSITVSREGSSEGEVSVTYQLESSSALIDEDVVNTSGTLTWADGDKGNKTITLALINDDLAEEEETFTLSLASVNDSRLGNFSRLSVIISDDENNQPPSVELGENRQVNTRQSQTLLSTVSDPENDPLNYLWSQTSGPSVTLFDTTTESMTFIAPASATQLSFSLAVTDSKGATTTDSIEVTVVGADPDSGDSGGGSGGAFNLGYLLLLLPLIWRRRRA
;
A
#
# COMPACT_ATOMS: atom_id res chain seq x y z
N MET A 1 -65.75 -14.90 14.72
CA MET A 1 -65.05 -16.18 14.61
C MET A 1 -63.78 -15.90 13.83
N MET A 2 -62.62 -16.00 14.50
CA MET A 2 -61.25 -15.83 13.98
C MET A 2 -60.89 -14.50 13.31
N ILE A 3 -60.53 -13.54 14.17
CA ILE A 3 -59.41 -12.61 13.99
C ILE A 3 -58.13 -13.37 14.42
N ILE A 4 -56.98 -13.04 13.82
CA ILE A 4 -55.56 -13.34 14.18
C ILE A 4 -54.82 -13.97 13.00
N LYS A 5 -54.16 -13.11 12.21
CA LYS A 5 -52.82 -13.25 11.59
C LYS A 5 -52.68 -12.13 10.56
N ILE A 6 -51.46 -11.65 10.35
CA ILE A 6 -51.05 -10.63 9.35
C ILE A 6 -51.12 -9.16 9.84
N ILE A 7 -50.61 -8.82 11.03
CA ILE A 7 -49.98 -7.50 11.33
C ILE A 7 -48.87 -7.65 12.40
N SER A 8 -47.99 -8.66 12.29
CA SER A 8 -46.91 -8.85 13.30
C SER A 8 -45.62 -9.45 12.73
N LEU A 9 -45.34 -9.30 11.43
CA LEU A 9 -44.12 -9.87 10.82
C LEU A 9 -43.26 -8.86 10.05
N SER A 10 -43.51 -7.57 10.20
CA SER A 10 -42.79 -6.50 9.48
C SER A 10 -42.16 -5.46 10.42
N LEU A 11 -42.09 -5.73 11.72
CA LEU A 11 -41.45 -4.86 12.71
C LEU A 11 -40.49 -5.62 13.66
N LEU A 12 -40.14 -6.88 13.33
CA LEU A 12 -39.22 -7.70 14.14
C LEU A 12 -38.00 -8.21 13.35
N THR A 13 -37.79 -7.73 12.13
CA THR A 13 -36.62 -8.03 11.29
C THR A 13 -35.68 -6.84 11.09
N ALA A 14 -35.98 -5.69 11.72
CA ALA A 14 -35.14 -4.48 11.67
C ALA A 14 -34.31 -4.23 12.95
N LEU A 15 -34.27 -5.19 13.89
CA LEU A 15 -33.50 -5.10 15.14
C LEU A 15 -32.48 -6.24 15.35
N PHE A 16 -32.22 -7.02 14.28
CA PHE A 16 -31.12 -7.97 14.21
C PHE A 16 -30.40 -7.84 12.87
N SER A 17 -30.14 -6.62 12.40
CA SER A 17 -28.88 -6.41 11.69
C SER A 17 -27.81 -6.42 12.78
N GLY A 18 -27.32 -7.61 13.14
CA GLY A 18 -26.05 -7.68 13.83
C GLY A 18 -25.08 -6.88 12.99
N ASN A 19 -24.49 -5.83 13.57
CA ASN A 19 -23.24 -5.31 13.05
C ASN A 19 -22.31 -6.52 13.01
N SER A 20 -22.18 -7.15 11.84
CA SER A 20 -21.14 -8.11 11.57
C SER A 20 -19.87 -7.28 11.53
N LEU A 21 -19.29 -7.06 12.70
CA LEU A 21 -17.89 -6.72 12.83
C LEU A 21 -17.18 -7.83 12.07
N ALA A 22 -16.58 -7.51 10.94
CA ALA A 22 -15.64 -8.39 10.26
C ALA A 22 -14.63 -8.80 11.33
N HIS A 23 -14.70 -10.06 11.74
CA HIS A 23 -13.96 -10.60 12.87
C HIS A 23 -12.55 -10.86 12.39
N SER A 24 -11.67 -9.90 12.61
CA SER A 24 -10.26 -10.20 12.73
C SER A 24 -9.95 -10.37 14.21
N GLU A 25 -9.32 -11.48 14.60
CA GLU A 25 -8.89 -11.73 15.99
C GLU A 25 -7.67 -10.87 16.40
N HIS A 26 -7.64 -9.59 16.03
CA HIS A 26 -6.64 -8.60 16.48
C HIS A 26 -7.24 -7.48 17.35
N ASP A 27 -6.38 -6.65 17.93
CA ASP A 27 -6.70 -5.48 18.77
C ASP A 27 -7.41 -5.76 20.10
N LYS A 28 -7.37 -6.99 20.60
CA LYS A 28 -7.91 -7.36 21.90
C LYS A 28 -6.90 -7.04 23.01
N ALA A 29 -7.42 -6.66 24.18
CA ALA A 29 -6.59 -6.52 25.37
C ALA A 29 -6.35 -7.87 26.04
N ARG A 30 -5.11 -8.12 26.46
CA ARG A 30 -4.71 -9.19 27.38
C ARG A 30 -4.42 -8.58 28.75
N PHE A 31 -4.95 -9.18 29.81
CA PHE A 31 -4.90 -8.60 31.15
C PHE A 31 -3.96 -9.38 32.06
N VAL A 32 -3.10 -8.67 32.80
CA VAL A 32 -2.10 -9.26 33.70
C VAL A 32 -2.21 -8.68 35.11
N ALA A 33 -2.22 -9.55 36.13
CA ALA A 33 -2.21 -9.18 37.54
C ALA A 33 -1.32 -10.11 38.37
N SER A 34 -0.68 -9.59 39.43
CA SER A 34 0.19 -10.38 40.31
C SER A 34 -0.53 -11.59 40.96
N GLU A 35 -1.83 -11.45 41.23
CA GLU A 35 -2.72 -12.49 41.78
C GLU A 35 -3.46 -13.28 40.68
N GLY A 36 -3.07 -13.14 39.42
CA GLY A 36 -3.64 -13.83 38.27
C GLY A 36 -3.25 -15.31 38.20
N GLN A 37 -3.72 -15.98 37.14
CA GLN A 37 -3.34 -17.36 36.81
C GLN A 37 -3.05 -17.47 35.32
N ASP A 38 -1.88 -18.03 34.98
CA ASP A 38 -1.47 -18.28 33.59
C ASP A 38 -2.29 -19.43 32.99
N LYS A 39 -3.49 -19.09 32.51
CA LYS A 39 -4.43 -20.03 31.92
C LYS A 39 -5.35 -19.33 30.92
N GLY A 40 -5.46 -19.93 29.72
CA GLY A 40 -6.34 -19.42 28.65
C GLY A 40 -5.77 -18.17 27.98
N LYS A 41 -6.58 -17.48 27.17
CA LYS A 41 -6.14 -16.36 26.32
C LYS A 41 -5.82 -15.05 27.08
N CYS A 42 -6.02 -14.96 28.39
CA CYS A 42 -5.87 -13.73 29.18
C CYS A 42 -6.77 -12.56 28.74
N ASP A 43 -7.87 -12.81 28.04
CA ASP A 43 -8.75 -11.83 27.38
C ASP A 43 -9.90 -11.33 28.25
N LEU A 44 -9.95 -11.74 29.52
CA LEU A 44 -10.98 -11.35 30.48
C LEU A 44 -10.36 -10.59 31.66
N ALA A 45 -10.72 -9.31 31.85
CA ALA A 45 -10.21 -8.46 32.93
C ALA A 45 -10.40 -9.07 34.34
N LEU A 46 -11.47 -9.87 34.53
CA LEU A 46 -11.77 -10.55 35.80
C LEU A 46 -10.93 -11.81 36.03
N ARG A 47 -10.33 -12.38 34.97
CA ARG A 47 -9.48 -13.57 35.00
C ARG A 47 -8.13 -13.27 34.32
N PRO A 48 -7.35 -12.34 34.88
CA PRO A 48 -6.08 -11.96 34.28
C PRO A 48 -5.02 -13.05 34.46
N CYS A 49 -4.03 -13.04 33.57
CA CYS A 49 -2.85 -13.88 33.67
C CYS A 49 -1.90 -13.37 34.75
N LYS A 50 -1.03 -14.27 35.22
CA LYS A 50 -0.08 -13.97 36.30
C LYS A 50 1.18 -13.31 35.77
N THR A 51 1.71 -13.80 34.65
CA THR A 51 2.97 -13.36 34.07
C THR A 51 2.75 -12.59 32.77
N ILE A 52 3.64 -11.62 32.52
CA ILE A 52 3.62 -10.83 31.28
C ILE A 52 4.00 -11.73 30.09
N GLY A 53 5.04 -12.55 30.24
CA GLY A 53 5.50 -13.45 29.19
C GLY A 53 4.41 -14.41 28.71
N TYR A 54 3.62 -14.96 29.62
CA TYR A 54 2.46 -15.79 29.24
C TYR A 54 1.40 -14.96 28.51
N ALA A 55 1.04 -13.78 29.00
CA ALA A 55 0.02 -12.96 28.32
C ALA A 55 0.44 -12.52 26.91
N VAL A 56 1.71 -12.20 26.70
CA VAL A 56 2.24 -11.88 25.36
C VAL A 56 2.22 -13.11 24.46
N SER A 57 2.58 -14.30 24.96
CA SER A 57 2.50 -15.52 24.14
C SER A 57 1.06 -15.90 23.75
N GLN A 58 0.05 -15.39 24.46
CA GLN A 58 -1.37 -15.54 24.12
C GLN A 58 -1.94 -14.38 23.28
N ALA A 59 -1.13 -13.36 22.98
CA ALA A 59 -1.55 -12.18 22.21
C ALA A 59 -1.37 -12.44 20.71
N ASN A 60 -2.37 -12.07 19.90
CA ASN A 60 -2.28 -12.07 18.44
C ASN A 60 -1.68 -10.76 17.93
N LYS A 61 -1.39 -10.65 16.63
CA LYS A 61 -1.00 -9.37 16.02
C LYS A 61 -2.02 -8.28 16.38
N GLY A 62 -1.56 -7.07 16.70
CA GLY A 62 -2.41 -5.94 17.09
C GLY A 62 -2.94 -5.97 18.53
N ASP A 63 -2.93 -7.12 19.23
CA ASP A 63 -3.36 -7.19 20.63
C ASP A 63 -2.45 -6.35 21.54
N ARG A 64 -2.99 -5.88 22.67
CA ARG A 64 -2.22 -5.13 23.68
C ARG A 64 -2.24 -5.81 25.03
N VAL A 65 -1.15 -5.77 25.79
CA VAL A 65 -1.06 -6.34 27.13
C VAL A 65 -1.14 -5.24 28.19
N LEU A 66 -2.18 -5.28 29.02
CA LEU A 66 -2.43 -4.31 30.09
C LEU A 66 -2.09 -4.93 31.45
N VAL A 67 -1.13 -4.32 32.15
CA VAL A 67 -0.56 -4.85 33.39
C VAL A 67 -1.02 -4.03 34.59
N ALA A 68 -1.66 -4.70 35.55
CA ALA A 68 -2.12 -4.08 36.78
C ALA A 68 -0.95 -3.68 37.69
N GLY A 69 -1.22 -2.79 38.66
CA GLY A 69 -0.28 -2.48 39.74
C GLY A 69 0.12 -3.75 40.52
N GLY A 70 1.40 -3.91 40.79
CA GLY A 70 1.98 -5.14 41.33
C GLY A 70 3.47 -5.25 41.09
N SER A 71 4.08 -6.37 41.47
CA SER A 71 5.50 -6.64 41.23
C SER A 71 5.67 -7.85 40.32
N TYR A 72 6.42 -7.68 39.24
CA TYR A 72 6.59 -8.65 38.17
C TYR A 72 8.09 -8.90 37.93
N PRO A 73 8.60 -10.09 38.32
CA PRO A 73 9.97 -10.48 38.02
C PRO A 73 10.10 -10.90 36.56
N ILE A 74 11.09 -10.34 35.86
CA ILE A 74 11.49 -10.81 34.53
C ILE A 74 12.58 -11.86 34.68
N ASN A 75 12.31 -13.07 34.18
CA ASN A 75 13.15 -14.25 34.46
C ASN A 75 13.89 -14.79 33.23
N SER A 76 13.50 -14.38 32.02
CA SER A 76 14.18 -14.76 30.79
C SER A 76 14.55 -13.55 29.95
N THR A 77 15.46 -13.75 28.99
CA THR A 77 15.75 -12.73 27.99
C THR A 77 14.63 -12.59 26.97
N GLU A 78 13.90 -13.66 26.63
CA GLU A 78 12.74 -13.58 25.71
C GLU A 78 11.63 -12.67 26.27
N GLU A 79 11.33 -12.76 27.58
CA GLU A 79 10.35 -11.88 28.24
C GLU A 79 10.72 -10.38 28.12
N LEU A 80 12.01 -10.05 28.03
CA LEU A 80 12.45 -8.67 27.79
C LEU A 80 12.17 -8.21 26.36
N PHE A 81 12.31 -9.08 25.36
CA PHE A 81 12.04 -8.74 23.97
C PHE A 81 10.56 -8.58 23.67
N TYR A 82 9.70 -9.35 24.36
CA TYR A 82 8.24 -9.14 24.32
C TYR A 82 7.84 -7.73 24.72
N LEU A 83 8.52 -7.13 25.70
CA LEU A 83 8.24 -5.75 26.12
C LEU A 83 8.63 -4.70 25.06
N LYS A 84 9.45 -5.08 24.07
CA LYS A 84 9.87 -4.21 22.96
C LYS A 84 8.99 -4.35 21.72
N SER A 85 8.12 -5.36 21.63
CA SER A 85 7.28 -5.54 20.45
C SER A 85 6.34 -4.36 20.25
N ALA A 86 6.35 -3.81 19.04
CA ALA A 86 5.41 -2.77 18.63
C ALA A 86 4.08 -3.37 18.13
N LEU A 87 4.09 -4.63 17.68
CA LEU A 87 2.88 -5.36 17.29
C LEU A 87 2.04 -5.82 18.47
N VAL A 88 2.69 -6.17 19.59
CA VAL A 88 2.03 -6.53 20.84
C VAL A 88 2.54 -5.62 21.97
N PRO A 89 2.07 -4.36 22.03
CA PRO A 89 2.56 -3.42 23.02
C PRO A 89 2.11 -3.80 24.43
N VAL A 90 3.04 -3.67 25.39
CA VAL A 90 2.81 -3.96 26.81
C VAL A 90 2.84 -2.67 27.63
N TYR A 91 1.78 -2.41 28.40
CA TYR A 91 1.61 -1.19 29.19
C TYR A 91 1.38 -1.49 30.67
N GLY A 92 2.11 -0.79 31.54
CA GLY A 92 1.95 -0.80 33.00
C GLY A 92 1.05 0.33 33.49
N GLY A 93 0.66 0.31 34.76
CA GLY A 93 -0.10 1.40 35.39
C GLY A 93 -1.61 1.20 35.44
N TYR A 94 -2.11 -0.01 35.17
CA TYR A 94 -3.54 -0.30 35.24
C TYR A 94 -3.96 -0.83 36.61
N ASN A 95 -5.26 -0.98 36.85
CA ASN A 95 -5.76 -1.67 38.03
C ASN A 95 -6.89 -2.64 37.67
N ARG A 96 -7.17 -3.57 38.57
CA ARG A 96 -8.23 -4.56 38.38
C ARG A 96 -9.62 -4.02 38.71
N PHE A 97 -9.69 -3.00 39.57
CA PHE A 97 -10.94 -2.53 40.16
C PHE A 97 -11.74 -1.65 39.20
N ASP A 98 -11.07 -0.95 38.28
CA ASP A 98 -11.66 -0.23 37.16
C ASP A 98 -11.70 -1.07 35.87
N HIS A 99 -11.38 -2.36 35.96
CA HIS A 99 -11.29 -3.26 34.83
C HIS A 99 -10.30 -2.82 33.74
N TYR A 100 -9.15 -2.25 34.13
CA TYR A 100 -8.07 -1.82 33.25
C TYR A 100 -8.50 -0.73 32.24
N GLN A 101 -9.49 0.08 32.62
CA GLN A 101 -10.03 1.12 31.75
C GLN A 101 -9.11 2.34 31.65
N ASN A 102 -8.43 2.71 32.74
CA ASN A 102 -7.59 3.89 32.78
C ASN A 102 -6.16 3.53 33.19
N GLN A 103 -5.19 4.05 32.43
CA GLN A 103 -3.78 3.97 32.80
C GLN A 103 -3.46 5.10 33.80
N SER A 104 -2.92 4.75 34.95
CA SER A 104 -2.48 5.71 35.98
C SER A 104 -1.26 5.14 36.72
N PRO A 105 -0.06 5.25 36.13
CA PRO A 105 1.17 4.68 36.69
C PRO A 105 1.52 5.17 38.09
N ASP A 106 1.17 6.41 38.44
CA ASP A 106 1.44 7.02 39.75
C ASP A 106 0.59 6.39 40.87
N THR A 107 -0.67 6.06 40.58
CA THR A 107 -1.59 5.47 41.56
C THR A 107 -1.55 3.94 41.56
N ASN A 108 -1.17 3.35 40.42
CA ASN A 108 -1.12 1.90 40.22
C ASN A 108 0.31 1.45 39.85
N PRO A 109 1.26 1.50 40.79
CA PRO A 109 2.66 1.23 40.49
C PRO A 109 2.86 -0.22 40.00
N THR A 110 3.27 -0.36 38.74
CA THR A 110 3.64 -1.65 38.13
C THR A 110 5.16 -1.80 38.14
N LEU A 111 5.67 -2.59 39.09
CA LEU A 111 7.08 -2.76 39.37
C LEU A 111 7.68 -3.90 38.53
N LEU A 112 8.66 -3.60 37.67
CA LEU A 112 9.46 -4.60 36.97
C LEU A 112 10.77 -4.87 37.73
N GLN A 113 11.07 -6.14 38.00
CA GLN A 113 12.30 -6.57 38.67
C GLN A 113 13.20 -7.33 37.69
N GLY A 114 14.52 -7.05 37.72
CA GLY A 114 15.51 -7.78 36.91
C GLY A 114 15.77 -7.23 35.50
N VAL A 115 15.19 -6.08 35.17
CA VAL A 115 15.34 -5.40 33.87
C VAL A 115 16.69 -4.66 33.77
N PRO A 116 17.39 -4.73 32.62
CA PRO A 116 18.63 -3.99 32.39
C PRO A 116 18.43 -2.46 32.39
N PRO A 117 19.42 -1.68 32.87
CA PRO A 117 19.36 -0.22 32.85
C PRO A 117 19.13 0.36 31.44
N GLU A 118 19.66 -0.26 30.39
CA GLU A 118 19.45 0.19 29.00
C GLU A 118 18.00 0.17 28.52
N MET A 119 17.10 -0.59 29.16
CA MET A 119 15.66 -0.63 28.80
C MET A 119 14.81 0.28 29.68
N ALA A 120 15.44 0.98 30.62
CA ALA A 120 14.72 1.62 31.72
C ALA A 120 13.89 2.82 31.30
N GLU A 121 14.30 3.55 30.26
CA GLU A 121 13.61 4.74 29.80
C GLU A 121 12.35 4.38 28.99
N ASP A 122 12.48 3.50 28.00
CA ASP A 122 11.35 2.99 27.20
C ASP A 122 10.23 2.40 28.08
N LEU A 123 10.61 1.56 29.05
CA LEU A 123 9.63 0.92 29.93
C LEU A 123 8.97 1.90 30.89
N ARG A 124 9.66 2.98 31.30
CA ARG A 124 9.01 4.06 32.06
C ARG A 124 7.97 4.78 31.24
N ASN A 125 8.24 5.04 29.96
CA ASN A 125 7.27 5.65 29.05
C ASN A 125 6.03 4.76 28.85
N LYS A 126 6.19 3.43 28.95
CA LYS A 126 5.09 2.44 28.94
C LYS A 126 4.36 2.30 30.28
N GLY A 127 4.69 3.10 31.29
CA GLY A 127 4.01 3.11 32.59
C GLY A 127 4.56 2.14 33.64
N PHE A 128 5.78 1.63 33.46
CA PHE A 128 6.44 0.76 34.44
C PHE A 128 7.39 1.52 35.38
N ILE A 129 7.49 1.03 36.62
CA ILE A 129 8.48 1.47 37.60
C ILE A 129 9.53 0.36 37.73
N LEU A 130 10.81 0.68 37.60
CA LEU A 130 11.87 -0.32 37.61
C LEU A 130 12.53 -0.40 38.98
N VAL A 131 12.63 -1.61 39.51
CA VAL A 131 13.37 -1.91 40.74
C VAL A 131 14.69 -2.55 40.36
N ALA A 132 15.76 -1.76 40.42
CA ALA A 132 17.12 -2.22 40.22
C ALA A 132 17.61 -3.01 41.44
N ASP A 133 17.20 -4.27 41.58
CA ASP A 133 17.94 -5.20 42.42
C ASP A 133 19.18 -5.64 41.64
N GLY A 134 20.38 -5.33 42.17
CA GLY A 134 21.69 -5.57 41.54
C GLY A 134 22.05 -7.04 41.28
N LYS A 135 21.08 -7.96 41.35
CA LYS A 135 21.21 -9.40 41.08
C LYS A 135 20.13 -9.89 40.11
N SER A 136 20.10 -9.35 38.89
CA SER A 136 19.37 -10.01 37.79
C SER A 136 19.85 -11.46 37.67
N ARG A 137 18.90 -12.41 37.70
CA ARG A 137 19.14 -13.86 37.53
C ARG A 137 19.29 -14.24 36.04
N ILE A 138 19.15 -13.27 35.15
CA ILE A 138 19.29 -13.43 33.71
C ILE A 138 20.78 -13.59 33.37
N ASP A 139 21.10 -14.51 32.45
CA ASP A 139 22.45 -14.64 31.92
C ASP A 139 22.85 -13.33 31.23
N LYS A 140 23.72 -12.57 31.91
CA LYS A 140 24.19 -11.26 31.45
C LYS A 140 24.91 -11.34 30.10
N THR A 141 25.49 -12.48 29.75
CA THR A 141 26.19 -12.67 28.47
C THR A 141 25.20 -12.90 27.34
N LYS A 142 24.21 -13.79 27.54
CA LYS A 142 23.12 -14.03 26.57
C LYS A 142 22.34 -12.75 26.32
N LEU A 143 21.97 -12.05 27.39
CA LEU A 143 21.23 -10.80 27.33
C LEU A 143 21.99 -9.71 26.58
N LYS A 144 23.27 -9.51 26.92
CA LYS A 144 24.11 -8.53 26.21
C LYS A 144 24.18 -8.86 24.72
N LYS A 145 24.39 -10.13 24.35
CA LYS A 145 24.44 -10.55 22.94
C LYS A 145 23.14 -10.23 22.21
N GLN A 146 21.98 -10.55 22.79
CA GLN A 146 20.70 -10.27 22.14
C GLN A 146 20.38 -8.77 22.08
N LEU A 147 20.79 -7.98 23.07
CA LEU A 147 20.64 -6.53 23.03
C LEU A 147 21.57 -5.87 22.02
N ASP A 148 22.81 -6.36 21.89
CA ASP A 148 23.75 -5.92 20.86
C ASP A 148 23.20 -6.26 19.46
N ALA A 149 22.61 -7.46 19.28
CA ALA A 149 21.94 -7.87 18.04
C ALA A 149 20.74 -6.98 17.72
N TYR A 150 19.85 -6.75 18.69
CA TYR A 150 18.70 -5.85 18.51
C TYR A 150 19.13 -4.40 18.23
N ALA A 151 20.21 -3.92 18.85
CA ALA A 151 20.76 -2.60 18.56
C ALA A 151 21.36 -2.51 17.15
N SER A 152 21.80 -3.64 16.57
CA SER A 152 22.31 -3.70 15.21
C SER A 152 21.21 -3.57 14.14
N LEU A 153 19.96 -3.90 14.49
CA LEU A 153 18.77 -3.71 13.65
C LEU A 153 18.48 -2.23 13.31
N ASN A 154 19.02 -1.30 14.09
CA ASN A 154 18.86 0.14 13.88
C ASN A 154 20.12 0.77 13.26
N ARG A 155 20.98 -0.02 12.62
CA ARG A 155 22.21 0.46 11.97
C ARG A 155 22.19 0.11 10.51
N VAL A 156 22.45 1.09 9.66
CA VAL A 156 22.67 0.88 8.23
C VAL A 156 23.79 -0.14 8.03
N GLN A 157 23.53 -1.13 7.18
CA GLN A 157 24.51 -2.11 6.71
C GLN A 157 24.42 -2.20 5.19
N SER A 158 25.55 -2.31 4.52
CA SER A 158 25.60 -2.46 3.07
C SER A 158 26.71 -3.43 2.66
N GLN A 159 26.49 -4.10 1.52
CA GLN A 159 27.45 -4.95 0.84
C GLN A 159 28.11 -6.00 1.75
N GLN A 160 27.30 -6.80 2.45
CA GLN A 160 27.77 -7.91 3.28
C GLN A 160 27.50 -9.24 2.58
N ASN A 161 28.54 -9.87 2.06
CA ASN A 161 28.43 -11.20 1.50
C ASN A 161 28.25 -12.23 2.63
N CYS A 162 27.41 -13.23 2.37
CA CYS A 162 27.23 -14.35 3.27
C CYS A 162 28.47 -15.23 3.25
N SER A 163 29.24 -15.19 4.33
CA SER A 163 30.46 -15.98 4.48
C SER A 163 30.51 -16.60 5.86
N ASN A 164 30.81 -17.90 5.92
CA ASN A 164 30.82 -18.68 7.18
C ASN A 164 29.52 -18.56 7.99
N GLY A 165 28.37 -18.45 7.30
CA GLY A 165 27.05 -18.37 7.92
C GLY A 165 26.66 -16.98 8.44
N GLN A 166 27.40 -15.92 8.09
CA GLN A 166 27.11 -14.55 8.51
C GLN A 166 27.26 -13.54 7.37
N ALA A 167 26.36 -12.56 7.35
CA ALA A 167 26.44 -11.35 6.54
C ALA A 167 26.29 -10.16 7.48
N GLY A 168 27.40 -9.49 7.81
CA GLY A 168 27.42 -8.51 8.89
C GLY A 168 27.07 -9.17 10.23
N ASN A 169 25.99 -8.72 10.88
CA ASN A 169 25.51 -9.30 12.15
C ASN A 169 24.37 -10.31 11.98
N PHE A 170 23.97 -10.57 10.74
CA PHE A 170 22.83 -11.42 10.41
C PHE A 170 23.29 -12.84 10.08
N ALA A 171 22.59 -13.84 10.61
CA ALA A 171 22.81 -15.22 10.19
C ALA A 171 22.30 -15.39 8.76
N CYS A 172 23.02 -16.16 7.95
CA CYS A 172 22.64 -16.35 6.55
C CYS A 172 23.13 -17.69 6.03
N ASN A 173 22.49 -18.14 4.97
CA ASN A 173 22.98 -19.21 4.09
C ASN A 173 22.64 -18.87 2.66
N ASN A 174 23.64 -18.76 1.78
CA ASN A 174 23.48 -18.44 0.35
C ASN A 174 22.75 -17.13 0.02
N ILE A 175 22.50 -16.24 0.99
CA ILE A 175 21.87 -14.94 0.75
C ILE A 175 22.80 -13.81 1.17
N ASP A 176 23.22 -12.96 0.23
CA ASP A 176 24.00 -11.77 0.53
C ASP A 176 23.09 -10.59 0.90
N LEU A 177 23.57 -9.71 1.77
CA LEU A 177 22.95 -8.43 2.08
C LEU A 177 23.55 -7.34 1.19
N LEU A 178 22.74 -6.78 0.28
CA LEU A 178 23.14 -5.66 -0.56
C LEU A 178 23.02 -4.33 0.19
N ALA A 179 21.88 -4.10 0.85
CA ALA A 179 21.65 -2.94 1.71
C ALA A 179 20.57 -3.19 2.76
N HIS A 180 20.65 -2.43 3.85
CA HIS A 180 19.68 -2.39 4.93
C HIS A 180 19.42 -0.92 5.32
N MET A 181 18.17 -0.49 5.18
CA MET A 181 17.68 0.82 5.60
C MET A 181 16.82 0.66 6.86
N PRO A 182 17.36 0.97 8.07
CA PRO A 182 16.58 0.93 9.29
C PRO A 182 15.50 2.01 9.30
N LEU A 183 14.45 1.80 10.09
CA LEU A 183 13.30 2.70 10.18
C LEU A 183 13.68 4.16 10.47
N SER A 184 14.78 4.39 11.19
CA SER A 184 15.30 5.71 11.52
C SER A 184 15.87 6.50 10.35
N GLU A 185 16.13 5.85 9.20
CA GLU A 185 16.64 6.54 8.01
C GLU A 185 15.51 7.14 7.17
N PHE A 186 14.26 6.70 7.36
CA PHE A 186 13.14 7.25 6.61
C PHE A 186 12.76 8.64 7.12
N SER A 187 12.43 9.54 6.19
CA SER A 187 12.09 10.93 6.48
C SER A 187 10.90 11.10 7.43
N SER A 188 9.97 10.14 7.43
CA SER A 188 8.78 10.13 8.28
C SER A 188 9.02 9.57 9.69
N ASN A 189 10.23 9.06 9.98
CA ASN A 189 10.62 8.45 11.27
C ASN A 189 9.56 7.48 11.84
N PRO A 190 9.18 6.42 11.09
CA PRO A 190 8.19 5.44 11.49
C PRO A 190 8.67 4.58 12.65
N ASN A 191 7.73 4.04 13.42
CA ASN A 191 8.01 3.11 14.52
C ASN A 191 7.85 1.62 14.13
N VAL A 192 7.19 1.34 13.01
CA VAL A 192 6.99 0.00 12.43
C VAL A 192 6.92 0.05 10.91
N ALA A 193 7.15 -1.09 10.27
CA ALA A 193 6.83 -1.34 8.86
C ALA A 193 5.85 -2.53 8.70
N SER A 194 5.25 -2.65 7.52
CA SER A 194 4.31 -3.71 7.15
C SER A 194 4.64 -4.27 5.75
N ASP A 195 3.67 -4.61 4.91
CA ASP A 195 3.90 -5.26 3.62
C ASP A 195 4.80 -4.46 2.65
N ILE A 196 5.31 -5.15 1.64
CA ILE A 196 6.22 -4.61 0.63
C ILE A 196 5.87 -5.10 -0.78
N TRP A 197 6.01 -4.21 -1.76
CA TRP A 197 5.88 -4.51 -3.18
C TRP A 197 7.01 -3.86 -3.98
N GLY A 198 7.37 -4.45 -5.12
CA GLY A 198 8.36 -3.88 -6.03
C GLY A 198 7.75 -3.32 -7.31
N HIS A 199 8.45 -2.37 -7.92
CA HIS A 199 8.06 -1.75 -9.18
C HIS A 199 9.29 -1.49 -10.05
N VAL A 200 9.17 -1.74 -11.35
CA VAL A 200 10.13 -1.26 -12.35
C VAL A 200 9.43 -0.24 -13.23
N ASP A 201 9.98 0.96 -13.33
CA ASP A 201 9.49 1.99 -14.24
C ASP A 201 10.00 1.69 -15.65
N LEU A 202 9.09 1.27 -16.54
CA LEU A 202 9.44 0.84 -17.89
C LEU A 202 9.88 1.98 -18.82
N ASN A 203 9.71 3.25 -18.41
CA ASN A 203 10.27 4.38 -19.15
C ASN A 203 11.77 4.55 -18.88
N THR A 204 12.25 4.18 -17.69
CA THR A 204 13.63 4.47 -17.24
C THR A 204 14.46 3.22 -16.91
N GLY A 205 13.82 2.07 -16.74
CA GLY A 205 14.44 0.84 -16.25
C GLY A 205 14.80 0.86 -14.76
N ASN A 206 14.39 1.90 -14.01
CA ASN A 206 14.67 2.01 -12.59
C ASN A 206 13.78 1.08 -11.77
N GLU A 207 14.35 0.51 -10.71
CA GLU A 207 13.65 -0.38 -9.78
C GLU A 207 13.37 0.32 -8.46
N TYR A 208 12.21 0.05 -7.87
CA TYR A 208 11.70 0.68 -6.66
C TYR A 208 11.11 -0.34 -5.69
N ALA A 209 11.27 -0.06 -4.39
CA ALA A 209 10.56 -0.71 -3.31
C ALA A 209 9.47 0.23 -2.78
N LEU A 210 8.24 -0.27 -2.68
CA LEU A 210 7.12 0.39 -2.00
C LEU A 210 6.84 -0.37 -0.71
N MET A 211 6.99 0.30 0.43
CA MET A 211 6.90 -0.34 1.75
C MET A 211 5.89 0.38 2.64
N GLY A 212 5.03 -0.40 3.29
CA GLY A 212 4.09 0.12 4.28
C GLY A 212 4.82 0.52 5.56
N LEU A 213 4.47 1.69 6.10
CA LEU A 213 4.99 2.23 7.34
C LEU A 213 3.87 2.48 8.34
N GLY A 214 4.23 2.51 9.62
CA GLY A 214 3.34 2.82 10.73
C GLY A 214 2.51 4.10 10.55
N ASN A 215 3.00 5.05 9.76
CA ASN A 215 2.43 6.38 9.53
C ASN A 215 2.28 6.73 8.04
N GLY A 216 2.37 5.76 7.11
CA GLY A 216 2.27 6.04 5.68
C GLY A 216 2.78 4.93 4.77
N ILE A 217 3.15 5.29 3.55
CA ILE A 217 3.81 4.43 2.57
C ILE A 217 5.06 5.14 2.06
N VAL A 218 6.19 4.47 2.02
CA VAL A 218 7.45 5.00 1.46
C VAL A 218 7.77 4.35 0.13
N VAL A 219 8.32 5.13 -0.80
CA VAL A 219 8.88 4.65 -2.06
C VAL A 219 10.39 4.90 -2.07
N VAL A 220 11.16 3.85 -2.36
CA VAL A 220 12.62 3.84 -2.33
C VAL A 220 13.14 3.38 -3.69
N ASN A 221 14.02 4.16 -4.31
CA ASN A 221 14.75 3.71 -5.49
C ASN A 221 15.83 2.70 -5.06
N VAL A 222 15.80 1.52 -5.69
CA VAL A 222 16.69 0.38 -5.41
C VAL A 222 17.48 -0.05 -6.65
N THR A 223 17.50 0.76 -7.71
CA THR A 223 18.28 0.50 -8.93
C THR A 223 19.77 0.28 -8.59
N ASP A 224 20.35 1.16 -7.77
CA ASP A 224 21.63 0.89 -7.10
C ASP A 224 21.34 0.22 -5.75
N ALA A 225 21.21 -1.11 -5.78
CA ALA A 225 20.88 -1.91 -4.60
C ALA A 225 21.85 -1.78 -3.42
N ALA A 226 23.07 -1.28 -3.66
CA ALA A 226 24.04 -1.02 -2.57
C ALA A 226 23.82 0.34 -1.89
N ASN A 227 23.15 1.27 -2.57
CA ASN A 227 22.90 2.64 -2.10
C ASN A 227 21.44 3.04 -2.38
N PRO A 228 20.45 2.37 -1.75
CA PRO A 228 19.05 2.72 -1.93
C PRO A 228 18.74 4.13 -1.43
N VAL A 229 17.81 4.82 -2.10
CA VAL A 229 17.47 6.23 -1.83
C VAL A 229 15.96 6.39 -1.70
N GLU A 230 15.49 6.96 -0.59
CA GLU A 230 14.08 7.36 -0.45
C GLU A 230 13.71 8.40 -1.51
N VAL A 231 12.68 8.11 -2.31
CA VAL A 231 12.10 9.04 -3.28
C VAL A 231 11.09 9.96 -2.60
N GLY A 232 10.26 9.39 -1.73
CA GLY A 232 9.29 10.14 -0.93
C GLY A 232 8.36 9.24 -0.14
N THR A 233 7.60 9.86 0.76
CA THR A 233 6.63 9.20 1.64
C THR A 233 5.25 9.84 1.49
N ILE A 234 4.22 9.00 1.33
CA ILE A 234 2.82 9.40 1.40
C ILE A 234 2.33 9.16 2.83
N ALA A 235 1.98 10.23 3.53
CA ALA A 235 1.46 10.16 4.89
C ALA A 235 0.08 9.46 4.94
N GLY A 236 -0.19 8.75 6.04
CA GLY A 236 -1.49 8.14 6.29
C GLY A 236 -1.76 7.98 7.79
N ALA A 237 -2.94 7.45 8.12
CA ALA A 237 -3.32 7.17 9.49
C ALA A 237 -2.34 6.18 10.16
N ALA A 238 -2.23 6.27 11.49
CA ALA A 238 -1.40 5.35 12.24
C ALA A 238 -1.96 3.93 12.18
N SER A 239 -1.20 2.98 11.66
CA SER A 239 -1.54 1.56 11.66
C SER A 239 -0.29 0.70 11.45
N ASN A 240 -0.28 -0.47 12.08
CA ASN A 240 0.76 -1.47 11.86
C ASN A 240 0.47 -2.35 10.64
N TRP A 241 -0.66 -2.12 9.94
CA TRP A 241 -1.15 -2.96 8.85
C TRP A 241 -1.42 -2.12 7.61
N ARG A 242 -0.58 -2.30 6.60
CA ARG A 242 -0.80 -1.80 5.24
C ARG A 242 -0.33 -2.86 4.26
N ASP A 243 -1.14 -3.05 3.21
CA ASP A 243 -0.85 -3.91 2.08
C ASP A 243 -0.81 -3.08 0.79
N ILE A 244 0.09 -3.38 -0.15
CA ILE A 244 0.37 -2.55 -1.32
C ILE A 244 0.49 -3.43 -2.57
N LYS A 245 -0.10 -2.98 -3.69
CA LYS A 245 0.12 -3.53 -5.04
C LYS A 245 0.28 -2.41 -6.05
N VAL A 246 0.99 -2.67 -7.15
CA VAL A 246 1.23 -1.70 -8.23
C VAL A 246 0.60 -2.20 -9.53
N TYR A 247 0.04 -1.27 -10.30
CA TYR A 247 -0.36 -1.51 -11.68
C TYR A 247 0.28 -0.46 -12.60
N GLN A 248 0.84 -0.93 -13.72
CA GLN A 248 1.48 -0.15 -14.76
C GLN A 248 0.83 -0.47 -16.11
N TYR A 249 0.60 0.57 -16.93
CA TYR A 249 0.00 0.46 -18.24
C TYR A 249 0.65 1.44 -19.21
N TYR A 250 0.59 1.13 -20.50
CA TYR A 250 1.08 2.03 -21.54
C TYR A 250 -0.02 3.02 -21.94
N ASP A 251 0.27 4.31 -21.87
CA ASP A 251 -0.64 5.38 -22.27
C ASP A 251 -0.35 5.74 -23.74
N ASP A 252 -1.20 5.25 -24.65
CA ASP A 252 -1.03 5.44 -26.10
C ASP A 252 -1.00 6.90 -26.54
N TYR A 253 -1.65 7.78 -25.78
CA TYR A 253 -1.67 9.20 -26.08
C TYR A 253 -0.34 9.86 -25.69
N LEU A 254 0.17 9.58 -24.49
CA LEU A 254 1.49 10.08 -24.06
C LEU A 254 2.64 9.35 -24.76
N LYS A 255 2.40 8.14 -25.28
CA LYS A 255 3.41 7.18 -25.72
C LYS A 255 4.44 6.90 -24.62
N ALA A 256 3.94 6.68 -23.40
CA ALA A 256 4.74 6.50 -22.19
C ALA A 256 4.03 5.56 -21.21
N TRP A 257 4.80 4.86 -20.39
CA TRP A 257 4.26 4.04 -19.31
C TRP A 257 3.80 4.91 -18.14
N ARG A 258 2.66 4.53 -17.56
CA ARG A 258 2.09 5.12 -16.37
C ARG A 258 1.86 4.08 -15.30
N ALA A 259 2.01 4.46 -14.04
CA ALA A 259 1.88 3.55 -12.92
C ALA A 259 1.19 4.19 -11.71
N TYR A 260 0.40 3.37 -11.02
CA TYR A 260 -0.25 3.70 -9.76
C TYR A 260 -0.08 2.57 -8.76
N ALA A 261 0.15 2.92 -7.49
CA ALA A 261 0.10 1.98 -6.38
C ALA A 261 -1.20 2.11 -5.61
N TYR A 262 -1.72 0.98 -5.14
CA TYR A 262 -2.93 0.90 -4.33
C TYR A 262 -2.54 0.32 -2.99
N ALA A 263 -2.82 1.07 -1.93
CA ALA A 263 -2.53 0.66 -0.57
C ALA A 263 -3.79 0.62 0.27
N THR A 264 -3.94 -0.44 1.06
CA THR A 264 -5.02 -0.60 2.03
C THR A 264 -4.47 -0.44 3.45
N ILE A 265 -5.40 -0.34 4.39
CA ILE A 265 -5.10 -0.24 5.81
C ILE A 265 -6.15 -1.01 6.60
N ASP A 266 -5.68 -1.72 7.61
CA ASP A 266 -6.55 -2.31 8.63
C ASP A 266 -6.37 -1.60 9.97
N SER A 267 -7.31 -1.83 10.90
CA SER A 267 -7.38 -1.27 12.27
C SER A 267 -7.57 0.27 12.39
N SER A 268 -7.47 1.01 11.29
CA SER A 268 -7.63 2.48 11.24
C SER A 268 -8.39 2.91 9.98
N PHE A 269 -9.29 3.89 10.12
CA PHE A 269 -10.06 4.45 9.01
C PHE A 269 -9.20 5.42 8.18
N ASP A 270 -8.69 4.97 7.03
CA ASP A 270 -7.84 5.78 6.13
C ASP A 270 -8.12 5.54 4.65
N HIS A 271 -9.20 4.82 4.34
CA HIS A 271 -9.66 4.53 2.97
C HIS A 271 -8.61 3.80 2.12
N VAL A 272 -8.89 3.59 0.82
CA VAL A 272 -7.88 3.06 -0.11
C VAL A 272 -7.01 4.23 -0.58
N THR A 273 -5.69 4.10 -0.41
CA THR A 273 -4.73 5.12 -0.81
C THR A 273 -4.22 4.79 -2.20
N ILE A 274 -4.47 5.66 -3.17
CA ILE A 274 -3.98 5.54 -4.55
C ILE A 274 -2.82 6.53 -4.73
N ILE A 275 -1.64 6.02 -5.09
CA ILE A 275 -0.40 6.77 -5.21
C ILE A 275 -0.02 6.86 -6.68
N ASP A 276 0.22 8.08 -7.17
CA ASP A 276 0.74 8.34 -8.50
C ASP A 276 2.27 8.16 -8.50
N LEU A 277 2.76 7.28 -9.39
CA LEU A 277 4.18 6.96 -9.59
C LEU A 277 4.76 7.57 -10.88
N ASN A 278 4.00 8.38 -11.61
CA ASN A 278 4.37 8.87 -12.95
C ASN A 278 5.49 9.92 -12.96
N ASN A 279 5.91 10.43 -11.78
CA ASN A 279 7.00 11.39 -11.63
C ASN A 279 8.25 10.81 -10.96
N LEU A 280 8.37 9.48 -10.88
CA LEU A 280 9.59 8.83 -10.43
C LEU A 280 10.77 9.17 -11.36
N PRO A 281 12.02 9.27 -10.84
CA PRO A 281 12.43 9.17 -9.43
C PRO A 281 12.31 10.50 -8.66
N HIS A 282 11.65 11.53 -9.19
CA HIS A 282 11.67 12.88 -8.63
C HIS A 282 10.71 13.06 -7.45
N SER A 283 9.50 12.50 -7.54
CA SER A 283 8.52 12.55 -6.45
C SER A 283 7.47 11.45 -6.56
N VAL A 284 6.77 11.24 -5.46
CA VAL A 284 5.51 10.48 -5.41
C VAL A 284 4.41 11.39 -4.86
N THR A 285 3.19 11.23 -5.38
CA THR A 285 2.06 12.07 -4.98
C THR A 285 0.82 11.23 -4.71
N LEU A 286 -0.05 11.70 -3.83
CA LEU A 286 -1.36 11.09 -3.61
C LEU A 286 -2.26 11.40 -4.80
N ALA A 287 -2.74 10.37 -5.49
CA ALA A 287 -3.74 10.52 -6.55
C ALA A 287 -5.14 10.65 -5.95
N GLU A 288 -5.50 9.72 -5.05
CA GLU A 288 -6.83 9.68 -4.44
C GLU A 288 -6.80 8.97 -3.07
N LYS A 289 -7.70 9.38 -2.16
CA LYS A 289 -8.16 8.59 -1.01
C LYS A 289 -9.55 8.04 -1.33
N ASN A 290 -9.59 6.89 -1.99
CA ASN A 290 -10.82 6.35 -2.54
C ASN A 290 -11.73 5.76 -1.45
N THR A 291 -12.98 6.20 -1.42
CA THR A 291 -13.95 5.89 -0.34
C THR A 291 -14.73 4.59 -0.55
N ALA A 292 -14.30 3.73 -1.48
CA ALA A 292 -14.90 2.42 -1.75
C ALA A 292 -15.08 1.60 -0.46
N VAL A 293 -14.07 1.59 0.40
CA VAL A 293 -14.08 1.01 1.74
C VAL A 293 -13.40 1.97 2.71
N ALA A 294 -13.62 1.79 4.01
CA ALA A 294 -12.95 2.61 5.01
C ALA A 294 -11.72 1.90 5.61
N THR A 295 -11.75 0.57 5.65
CA THR A 295 -10.64 -0.32 5.99
C THR A 295 -10.70 -1.56 5.09
N ALA A 296 -9.54 -2.13 4.79
CA ALA A 296 -9.38 -3.43 4.13
C ALA A 296 -8.07 -4.06 4.60
N HIS A 297 -8.12 -5.37 4.84
CA HIS A 297 -6.97 -6.13 5.33
C HIS A 297 -5.86 -6.24 4.29
N ASN A 298 -6.26 -6.45 3.03
CA ASN A 298 -5.36 -6.76 1.94
C ASN A 298 -5.89 -6.20 0.61
N VAL A 299 -4.99 -6.00 -0.36
CA VAL A 299 -5.29 -5.67 -1.74
C VAL A 299 -4.50 -6.58 -2.69
N TYR A 300 -5.17 -7.10 -3.71
CA TYR A 300 -4.54 -7.90 -4.75
C TYR A 300 -4.96 -7.43 -6.14
N ILE A 301 -4.10 -7.56 -7.15
CA ILE A 301 -4.47 -7.25 -8.54
C ILE A 301 -4.35 -8.54 -9.35
N SER A 302 -5.49 -8.98 -9.89
CA SER A 302 -5.57 -10.17 -10.75
C SER A 302 -5.19 -9.80 -12.19
N ASN A 303 -4.77 -10.82 -12.96
CA ASN A 303 -4.42 -10.70 -14.39
C ASN A 303 -3.21 -9.79 -14.70
N THR A 304 -2.30 -9.61 -13.73
CA THR A 304 -1.05 -8.87 -13.94
C THR A 304 0.17 -9.78 -13.87
N ASP A 305 1.26 -9.40 -14.55
CA ASP A 305 2.59 -9.97 -14.34
C ASP A 305 3.23 -9.30 -13.11
N PRO A 306 3.69 -10.05 -12.09
CA PRO A 306 4.21 -9.46 -10.86
C PRO A 306 5.59 -8.81 -11.03
N THR A 307 6.33 -9.08 -12.11
CA THR A 307 7.65 -8.49 -12.36
C THR A 307 7.53 -7.09 -12.98
N LEU A 308 6.70 -6.93 -14.00
CA LEU A 308 6.53 -5.66 -14.71
C LEU A 308 5.32 -4.85 -14.19
N ASN A 309 4.46 -5.47 -13.38
CA ASN A 309 3.19 -4.91 -12.90
C ASN A 309 2.22 -4.52 -14.03
N ILE A 310 2.34 -5.14 -15.21
CA ILE A 310 1.50 -4.87 -16.38
C ILE A 310 0.42 -5.94 -16.54
N ALA A 311 -0.60 -5.66 -17.36
CA ALA A 311 -1.60 -6.64 -17.73
C ALA A 311 -0.96 -7.84 -18.45
N GLN A 312 -1.41 -9.06 -18.13
CA GLN A 312 -1.10 -10.23 -18.94
C GLN A 312 -1.83 -10.13 -20.29
N GLU A 313 -1.25 -10.72 -21.34
CA GLU A 313 -1.75 -10.61 -22.71
C GLU A 313 -3.23 -11.02 -22.82
N GLY A 314 -4.05 -10.12 -23.38
CA GLY A 314 -5.48 -10.37 -23.63
C GLY A 314 -6.37 -10.39 -22.37
N LEU A 315 -5.85 -10.03 -21.19
CA LEU A 315 -6.60 -10.03 -19.94
C LEU A 315 -6.73 -8.63 -19.36
N THR A 316 -7.92 -8.33 -18.82
CA THR A 316 -8.18 -7.06 -18.12
C THR A 316 -7.82 -7.19 -16.64
N PRO A 317 -6.92 -6.33 -16.11
CA PRO A 317 -6.61 -6.28 -14.69
C PRO A 317 -7.81 -5.88 -13.84
N THR A 318 -7.96 -6.53 -12.69
CA THR A 318 -9.01 -6.19 -11.72
C THR A 318 -8.44 -6.19 -10.30
N LEU A 319 -8.77 -5.15 -9.54
CA LEU A 319 -8.31 -4.98 -8.18
C LEU A 319 -9.28 -5.66 -7.22
N GLN A 320 -8.76 -6.47 -6.30
CA GLN A 320 -9.51 -7.17 -5.27
C GLN A 320 -9.24 -6.49 -3.93
N LEU A 321 -10.27 -5.92 -3.31
CA LEU A 321 -10.21 -5.50 -1.91
C LEU A 321 -10.72 -6.63 -1.02
N ILE A 322 -9.93 -6.98 -0.02
CA ILE A 322 -10.09 -8.19 0.78
C ILE A 322 -10.12 -7.83 2.27
N GLY A 323 -10.90 -8.58 3.07
CA GLY A 323 -11.03 -8.34 4.51
C GLY A 323 -11.61 -6.95 4.84
N ALA A 324 -12.40 -6.38 3.92
CA ALA A 324 -12.91 -5.03 4.06
C ALA A 324 -13.99 -4.89 5.13
N ASN A 325 -14.19 -3.66 5.62
CA ASN A 325 -15.32 -3.31 6.50
C ASN A 325 -16.71 -3.34 5.82
N LYS A 326 -16.78 -3.84 4.58
CA LYS A 326 -18.00 -4.07 3.80
C LYS A 326 -18.09 -5.55 3.41
N PHE A 327 -19.26 -5.97 2.93
CA PHE A 327 -19.47 -7.32 2.38
C PHE A 327 -19.08 -8.47 3.33
N SER A 328 -19.11 -8.24 4.64
CA SER A 328 -18.63 -9.19 5.67
C SER A 328 -17.16 -9.63 5.51
N GLY A 329 -16.33 -8.80 4.86
CA GLY A 329 -14.93 -9.07 4.61
C GLY A 329 -14.64 -9.97 3.40
N ALA A 330 -15.66 -10.36 2.64
CA ALA A 330 -15.47 -11.06 1.37
C ALA A 330 -14.67 -10.20 0.39
N PHE A 331 -13.91 -10.86 -0.49
CA PHE A 331 -13.24 -10.15 -1.58
C PHE A 331 -14.26 -9.45 -2.49
N HIS A 332 -13.91 -8.23 -2.94
CA HIS A 332 -14.72 -7.47 -3.88
C HIS A 332 -13.84 -6.86 -4.97
N SER A 333 -14.32 -6.94 -6.21
CA SER A 333 -13.58 -6.62 -7.42
C SER A 333 -13.88 -5.22 -7.90
N TYR A 334 -12.86 -4.50 -8.33
CA TYR A 334 -12.91 -3.13 -8.80
C TYR A 334 -12.21 -3.03 -10.16
N SER A 335 -12.77 -2.18 -11.01
CA SER A 335 -12.20 -1.84 -12.32
C SER A 335 -10.96 -0.98 -12.13
N LEU A 336 -9.95 -1.27 -12.95
CA LEU A 336 -8.76 -0.44 -13.14
C LEU A 336 -8.76 0.23 -14.53
N GLU A 337 -9.93 0.43 -15.14
CA GLU A 337 -10.05 1.14 -16.42
C GLU A 337 -9.52 2.59 -16.35
N ASN A 338 -9.72 3.25 -15.20
CA ASN A 338 -9.04 4.49 -14.86
C ASN A 338 -8.12 4.26 -13.65
N PRO A 339 -6.84 3.89 -13.83
CA PRO A 339 -5.93 3.55 -12.73
C PRO A 339 -5.69 4.65 -11.68
N ALA A 340 -6.02 5.91 -11.97
CA ALA A 340 -5.97 6.99 -10.99
C ALA A 340 -7.09 6.89 -9.93
N SER A 341 -8.09 6.04 -10.15
CA SER A 341 -9.24 5.81 -9.29
C SER A 341 -9.68 4.34 -9.33
N ILE A 342 -10.66 3.96 -8.53
CA ILE A 342 -11.26 2.62 -8.61
C ILE A 342 -12.79 2.71 -8.59
N SER A 343 -13.44 1.87 -9.38
CA SER A 343 -14.90 1.75 -9.41
C SER A 343 -15.35 0.30 -9.21
N PRO A 344 -16.36 0.03 -8.36
CA PRO A 344 -16.78 -1.34 -8.07
C PRO A 344 -17.34 -2.03 -9.32
N LEU A 345 -17.01 -3.31 -9.49
CA LEU A 345 -17.60 -4.19 -10.50
C LEU A 345 -18.85 -4.89 -9.93
N ASN A 346 -19.76 -5.33 -10.81
CA ASN A 346 -21.02 -5.98 -10.42
C ASN A 346 -20.83 -7.45 -10.00
N ASN A 347 -20.14 -7.68 -8.89
CA ASN A 347 -19.71 -9.01 -8.49
C ASN A 347 -20.55 -9.61 -7.34
N SER A 348 -21.87 -9.41 -7.36
CA SER A 348 -22.83 -9.70 -6.27
C SER A 348 -22.84 -11.14 -5.70
N ALA A 349 -22.01 -12.04 -6.24
CA ALA A 349 -21.82 -13.43 -5.82
C ALA A 349 -20.45 -13.74 -5.16
N ALA A 350 -19.49 -12.82 -5.11
CA ALA A 350 -18.15 -13.08 -4.57
C ALA A 350 -18.15 -13.22 -3.03
N GLY A 351 -17.73 -14.41 -2.55
CA GLY A 351 -17.37 -14.71 -1.17
C GLY A 351 -18.55 -14.84 -0.19
N SER A 352 -18.83 -16.06 0.29
CA SER A 352 -19.62 -16.25 1.51
C SER A 352 -18.68 -16.34 2.72
N GLY A 353 -18.31 -15.19 3.27
CA GLY A 353 -17.42 -15.10 4.43
C GLY A 353 -16.25 -14.15 4.23
N TYR A 354 -15.43 -14.06 5.27
CA TYR A 354 -14.22 -13.23 5.30
C TYR A 354 -13.15 -13.84 4.40
N THR A 355 -12.43 -13.02 3.63
CA THR A 355 -11.18 -13.38 2.95
C THR A 355 -10.06 -12.61 3.65
N HIS A 356 -8.99 -13.30 4.03
CA HIS A 356 -7.85 -12.71 4.73
C HIS A 356 -6.81 -12.19 3.73
N ASP A 357 -6.44 -13.06 2.78
CA ASP A 357 -5.48 -12.77 1.71
C ASP A 357 -5.98 -13.43 0.41
N GLY A 358 -5.38 -13.08 -0.72
CA GLY A 358 -5.66 -13.73 -1.98
C GLY A 358 -4.56 -13.61 -3.02
N SER A 359 -4.52 -14.60 -3.90
CA SER A 359 -3.69 -14.59 -5.11
C SER A 359 -4.52 -15.09 -6.30
N SER A 360 -3.96 -15.06 -7.52
CA SER A 360 -4.68 -15.53 -8.70
C SER A 360 -3.79 -16.33 -9.64
N VAL A 361 -4.41 -17.21 -10.42
CA VAL A 361 -3.79 -17.96 -11.51
C VAL A 361 -4.62 -17.85 -12.78
N VAL A 362 -3.95 -17.88 -13.93
CA VAL A 362 -4.59 -17.84 -15.26
C VAL A 362 -4.47 -19.22 -15.89
N ILE A 363 -5.53 -20.01 -15.74
CA ILE A 363 -5.59 -21.38 -16.24
C ILE A 363 -5.80 -21.35 -17.75
N SER A 364 -4.83 -21.85 -18.51
CA SER A 364 -4.85 -21.87 -19.98
C SER A 364 -4.76 -23.28 -20.58
N ASP A 365 -4.87 -24.33 -19.75
CA ASP A 365 -4.86 -25.73 -20.15
C ASP A 365 -6.28 -26.33 -20.15
N ASP A 366 -6.40 -27.66 -20.30
CA ASP A 366 -7.68 -28.38 -20.34
C ASP A 366 -8.61 -28.09 -19.15
N ARG A 367 -8.09 -27.63 -18.00
CA ARG A 367 -8.91 -27.23 -16.85
C ARG A 367 -9.79 -26.01 -17.15
N ALA A 368 -9.39 -25.12 -18.04
CA ALA A 368 -10.22 -23.98 -18.44
C ALA A 368 -11.54 -24.45 -19.08
N ALA A 369 -11.48 -25.46 -19.95
CA ALA A 369 -12.67 -26.06 -20.54
C ALA A 369 -13.42 -26.95 -19.54
N ASN A 370 -12.70 -27.79 -18.78
CA ASN A 370 -13.31 -28.83 -17.94
C ASN A 370 -13.90 -28.31 -16.63
N ASN A 371 -13.27 -27.32 -15.99
CA ASN A 371 -13.67 -26.78 -14.70
C ASN A 371 -14.32 -25.39 -14.82
N CYS A 372 -13.72 -24.48 -15.60
CA CYS A 372 -14.23 -23.10 -15.75
C CYS A 372 -15.29 -22.94 -16.84
N GLN A 373 -15.47 -23.92 -17.72
CA GLN A 373 -16.39 -23.85 -18.87
C GLN A 373 -16.03 -22.71 -19.87
N SER A 374 -14.74 -22.40 -20.00
CA SER A 374 -14.20 -21.39 -20.92
C SER A 374 -13.59 -22.02 -22.18
N ASN A 375 -13.68 -21.35 -23.33
CA ASN A 375 -13.10 -21.79 -24.61
C ASN A 375 -11.65 -21.29 -24.84
N GLY A 376 -10.99 -20.80 -23.79
CA GLY A 376 -9.63 -20.27 -23.85
C GLY A 376 -8.96 -20.41 -22.49
N SER A 377 -8.74 -19.29 -21.80
CA SER A 377 -8.27 -19.26 -20.42
C SER A 377 -9.41 -18.92 -19.44
N CYS A 378 -9.16 -19.13 -18.15
CA CYS A 378 -9.96 -18.55 -17.06
C CYS A 378 -9.07 -18.04 -15.93
N THR A 379 -9.50 -16.95 -15.29
CA THR A 379 -8.86 -16.40 -14.10
C THR A 379 -9.48 -17.04 -12.87
N VAL A 380 -8.65 -17.72 -12.08
CA VAL A 380 -9.03 -18.32 -10.81
C VAL A 380 -8.42 -17.51 -9.68
N PHE A 381 -9.27 -16.91 -8.86
CA PHE A 381 -8.88 -16.26 -7.61
C PHE A 381 -8.84 -17.29 -6.48
N ILE A 382 -7.77 -17.23 -5.70
CA ILE A 382 -7.49 -18.11 -4.57
C ILE A 382 -7.76 -17.29 -3.31
N ASP A 383 -8.77 -17.71 -2.55
CA ASP A 383 -9.30 -17.06 -1.36
C ASP A 383 -8.82 -17.80 -0.12
N PHE A 384 -7.88 -17.18 0.62
CA PHE A 384 -7.35 -17.65 1.90
C PHE A 384 -8.21 -17.06 3.02
N ASN A 385 -9.09 -17.85 3.62
CA ASN A 385 -10.16 -17.33 4.49
C ASN A 385 -10.04 -17.69 5.98
N GLU A 386 -8.82 -17.88 6.48
CA GLU A 386 -8.51 -18.31 7.85
C GLU A 386 -8.84 -19.80 8.14
N LYS A 387 -9.75 -20.44 7.39
CA LYS A 387 -10.16 -21.84 7.67
C LYS A 387 -9.83 -22.81 6.56
N GLU A 388 -9.95 -22.35 5.33
CA GLU A 388 -9.85 -23.17 4.13
C GLU A 388 -9.38 -22.30 2.96
N MET A 389 -8.81 -22.95 1.96
CA MET A 389 -8.52 -22.31 0.67
C MET A 389 -9.74 -22.51 -0.24
N LYS A 390 -10.24 -21.44 -0.86
CA LYS A 390 -11.32 -21.52 -1.86
C LYS A 390 -10.82 -21.07 -3.23
N LEU A 391 -11.27 -21.75 -4.27
CA LEU A 391 -10.99 -21.40 -5.66
C LEU A 391 -12.24 -20.79 -6.29
N TRP A 392 -12.12 -19.60 -6.85
CA TRP A 392 -13.21 -18.84 -7.47
C TRP A 392 -12.87 -18.54 -8.93
N ASN A 393 -13.75 -18.88 -9.86
CA ASN A 393 -13.67 -18.38 -11.22
C ASN A 393 -14.16 -16.92 -11.24
N ILE A 394 -13.25 -16.00 -11.53
CA ILE A 394 -13.50 -14.56 -11.61
C ILE A 394 -13.29 -14.00 -13.02
N SER A 395 -13.27 -14.87 -14.03
CA SER A 395 -13.04 -14.45 -15.43
C SER A 395 -14.08 -13.45 -15.93
N ASP A 396 -15.33 -13.61 -15.48
CA ASP A 396 -16.43 -12.69 -15.75
C ASP A 396 -16.89 -12.08 -14.41
N PRO A 397 -16.70 -10.76 -14.20
CA PRO A 397 -17.08 -10.11 -12.96
C PRO A 397 -18.59 -10.16 -12.69
N ASP A 398 -19.43 -10.33 -13.72
CA ASP A 398 -20.89 -10.44 -13.57
C ASP A 398 -21.33 -11.87 -13.20
N ASN A 399 -20.48 -12.88 -13.44
CA ASN A 399 -20.80 -14.30 -13.27
C ASN A 399 -19.72 -15.07 -12.49
N ILE A 400 -19.39 -14.58 -11.29
CA ILE A 400 -18.43 -15.26 -10.40
C ILE A 400 -19.01 -16.56 -9.85
N SER A 401 -18.18 -17.60 -9.80
CA SER A 401 -18.57 -18.92 -9.26
C SER A 401 -17.45 -19.57 -8.46
N GLN A 402 -17.80 -20.24 -7.36
CA GLN A 402 -16.85 -21.06 -6.61
C GLN A 402 -16.65 -22.39 -7.34
N LEU A 403 -15.39 -22.77 -7.55
CA LEU A 403 -14.98 -24.01 -8.19
C LEU A 403 -14.79 -25.13 -7.16
N GLY A 404 -13.91 -24.89 -6.17
CA GLY A 404 -13.49 -25.92 -5.22
C GLY A 404 -12.98 -25.34 -3.91
N THR A 405 -12.70 -26.23 -2.96
CA THR A 405 -12.25 -25.88 -1.61
C THR A 405 -11.24 -26.90 -1.12
N ALA A 406 -10.24 -26.45 -0.37
CA ALA A 406 -9.20 -27.28 0.21
C ALA A 406 -9.07 -27.03 1.73
N GLU A 407 -8.98 -28.12 2.48
CA GLU A 407 -8.68 -28.14 3.92
C GLU A 407 -7.51 -29.12 4.18
N TYR A 408 -6.95 -29.07 5.38
CA TYR A 408 -5.98 -30.04 5.90
C TYR A 408 -6.36 -30.49 7.32
N ASP A 409 -5.88 -31.67 7.71
CA ASP A 409 -6.23 -32.33 8.98
C ASP A 409 -5.01 -32.83 9.78
N ASP A 410 -3.81 -32.38 9.40
CA ASP A 410 -2.56 -32.71 10.10
C ASP A 410 -2.43 -32.03 11.47
N ILE A 411 -3.26 -31.03 11.75
CA ILE A 411 -3.38 -30.36 13.05
C ILE A 411 -4.85 -30.07 13.41
N ASP A 412 -5.14 -29.89 14.71
CA ASP A 412 -6.48 -29.57 15.21
C ASP A 412 -7.00 -28.26 14.59
N LYS A 413 -8.24 -28.25 14.09
CA LYS A 413 -8.90 -27.07 13.49
C LYS A 413 -8.88 -25.83 14.39
N ALA A 414 -8.79 -25.99 15.72
CA ALA A 414 -8.68 -24.86 16.64
C ALA A 414 -7.32 -24.12 16.56
N PHE A 415 -6.31 -24.72 15.92
CA PHE A 415 -4.97 -24.19 15.75
C PHE A 415 -4.65 -23.84 14.30
N GLN A 416 -5.61 -23.99 13.38
CA GLN A 416 -5.45 -23.67 11.97
C GLN A 416 -5.78 -22.20 11.71
N TYR A 417 -4.99 -21.54 10.86
CA TYR A 417 -5.27 -20.21 10.32
C TYR A 417 -4.72 -20.07 8.90
N VAL A 418 -5.52 -20.46 7.90
CA VAL A 418 -5.16 -20.32 6.48
C VAL A 418 -4.92 -18.86 6.14
N HIS A 419 -3.66 -18.50 5.93
CA HIS A 419 -3.22 -17.12 5.91
C HIS A 419 -3.00 -16.61 4.49
N SER A 420 -2.04 -17.19 3.75
CA SER A 420 -1.69 -16.77 2.40
C SER A 420 -1.15 -17.95 1.57
N GLY A 421 -0.78 -17.69 0.31
CA GLY A 421 -0.14 -18.68 -0.53
C GLY A 421 0.02 -18.27 -1.99
N TRP A 422 0.85 -19.02 -2.70
CA TRP A 422 1.20 -18.74 -4.09
C TRP A 422 1.28 -20.00 -4.94
N ALA A 423 1.01 -19.87 -6.23
CA ALA A 423 1.03 -20.98 -7.17
C ALA A 423 2.42 -21.23 -7.76
N SER A 424 2.75 -22.49 -8.06
CA SER A 424 3.85 -22.84 -8.95
C SER A 424 3.66 -22.22 -10.33
N GLU A 425 4.75 -21.99 -11.07
CA GLU A 425 4.70 -21.35 -12.38
C GLU A 425 4.00 -22.21 -13.46
N ASP A 426 3.94 -23.53 -13.28
CA ASP A 426 3.12 -24.43 -14.08
C ASP A 426 1.62 -24.41 -13.68
N GLN A 427 1.28 -23.64 -12.65
CA GLN A 427 -0.05 -23.46 -12.08
C GLN A 427 -0.73 -24.77 -11.66
N GLN A 428 0.05 -25.78 -11.25
CA GLN A 428 -0.49 -27.07 -10.78
C GLN A 428 -0.52 -27.22 -9.27
N THR A 429 0.29 -26.45 -8.54
CA THR A 429 0.45 -26.56 -7.08
C THR A 429 0.32 -25.21 -6.41
N ILE A 430 -0.42 -25.15 -5.30
CA ILE A 430 -0.46 -24.01 -4.39
C ILE A 430 0.39 -24.34 -3.16
N PHE A 431 1.27 -23.43 -2.79
CA PHE A 431 2.01 -23.44 -1.53
C PHE A 431 1.26 -22.55 -0.53
N LEU A 432 0.73 -23.15 0.53
CA LEU A 432 -0.22 -22.55 1.47
C LEU A 432 0.42 -22.42 2.85
N HIS A 433 0.24 -21.24 3.45
CA HIS A 433 0.74 -20.86 4.77
C HIS A 433 -0.36 -20.96 5.82
N ASP A 434 0.04 -21.33 7.03
CA ASP A 434 -0.78 -21.25 8.25
C ASP A 434 -0.02 -20.42 9.28
N GLU A 435 -0.68 -19.47 9.91
CA GLU A 435 0.00 -18.56 10.84
C GLU A 435 -0.13 -18.96 12.32
N PHE A 436 -1.00 -19.94 12.64
CA PHE A 436 -1.35 -20.31 14.01
C PHE A 436 -0.81 -21.68 14.42
N ASP A 437 -0.38 -22.52 13.50
CA ASP A 437 0.02 -23.89 13.79
C ASP A 437 1.40 -23.98 14.46
N GLU A 438 2.33 -23.05 14.26
CA GLU A 438 3.54 -22.98 15.10
C GLU A 438 3.21 -22.55 16.52
N LYS A 439 2.47 -21.45 16.64
CA LYS A 439 2.21 -20.80 17.93
C LYS A 439 1.25 -21.60 18.82
N ASN A 440 0.14 -22.04 18.25
CA ASN A 440 -0.91 -22.74 19.00
C ASN A 440 -0.76 -24.26 18.91
N GLY A 441 -0.27 -24.74 17.77
CA GLY A 441 -0.06 -26.16 17.50
C GLY A 441 1.29 -26.71 17.97
N GLY A 442 2.29 -25.84 18.17
CA GLY A 442 3.64 -26.24 18.54
C GLY A 442 4.42 -26.90 17.41
N LEU A 443 4.04 -26.64 16.16
CA LEU A 443 4.82 -27.05 15.00
C LEU A 443 6.04 -26.14 14.83
N ASN A 444 7.00 -26.62 14.04
CA ASN A 444 7.98 -25.75 13.42
C ASN A 444 7.35 -25.15 12.14
N THR A 445 7.99 -24.12 11.54
CA THR A 445 7.54 -23.48 10.29
C THR A 445 7.00 -24.50 9.30
N THR A 446 5.73 -24.42 8.90
CA THR A 446 5.07 -25.50 8.15
C THR A 446 4.40 -25.00 6.87
N LEU A 447 4.94 -25.43 5.72
CA LEU A 447 4.38 -25.14 4.40
C LEU A 447 3.57 -26.33 3.87
N ARG A 448 2.34 -26.10 3.41
CA ARG A 448 1.48 -27.16 2.85
C ARG A 448 1.30 -26.99 1.34
N MET A 449 1.39 -28.10 0.61
CA MET A 449 1.27 -28.08 -0.85
C MET A 449 -0.04 -28.73 -1.29
N PHE A 450 -0.78 -28.02 -2.13
CA PHE A 450 -2.07 -28.47 -2.68
C PHE A 450 -1.99 -28.57 -4.19
N SER A 451 -2.30 -29.75 -4.74
CA SER A 451 -2.52 -29.88 -6.17
C SER A 451 -3.87 -29.26 -6.55
N ILE A 452 -3.87 -28.47 -7.61
CA ILE A 452 -5.05 -27.88 -8.26
C ILE A 452 -5.21 -28.42 -9.69
N ALA A 453 -4.75 -29.65 -9.94
CA ALA A 453 -4.95 -30.36 -11.21
C ALA A 453 -6.45 -30.59 -11.52
N ASP A 454 -7.28 -30.67 -10.48
CA ASP A 454 -8.74 -30.54 -10.58
C ASP A 454 -9.19 -29.36 -9.72
N LEU A 455 -9.61 -28.27 -10.36
CA LEU A 455 -10.01 -27.04 -9.66
C LEU A 455 -11.25 -27.24 -8.77
N ASN A 456 -12.07 -28.26 -9.05
CA ASN A 456 -13.25 -28.55 -8.25
C ASN A 456 -12.93 -29.35 -6.98
N ASN A 457 -11.78 -30.02 -6.96
CA ASN A 457 -11.35 -30.84 -5.83
C ASN A 457 -9.82 -30.73 -5.63
N PRO A 458 -9.33 -29.59 -5.10
CA PRO A 458 -7.92 -29.46 -4.72
C PRO A 458 -7.53 -30.50 -3.66
N VAL A 459 -6.29 -31.00 -3.73
CA VAL A 459 -5.83 -32.11 -2.88
C VAL A 459 -4.53 -31.74 -2.18
N HIS A 460 -4.44 -31.96 -0.86
CA HIS A 460 -3.19 -31.87 -0.11
C HIS A 460 -2.22 -32.98 -0.56
N ILE A 461 -1.06 -32.60 -1.11
CA ILE A 461 -0.08 -33.53 -1.72
C ILE A 461 1.23 -33.64 -0.95
N GLY A 462 1.48 -32.76 0.02
CA GLY A 462 2.68 -32.80 0.84
C GLY A 462 2.76 -31.66 1.85
N THR A 463 3.70 -31.80 2.78
CA THR A 463 4.02 -30.80 3.79
C THR A 463 5.53 -30.71 3.93
N TRP A 464 6.06 -29.49 4.00
CA TRP A 464 7.43 -29.22 4.39
C TRP A 464 7.44 -28.62 5.80
N THR A 465 8.42 -29.01 6.62
CA THR A 465 8.59 -28.49 7.99
C THR A 465 10.03 -28.02 8.19
N GLY A 466 10.17 -26.78 8.66
CA GLY A 466 11.42 -26.10 8.90
C GLY A 466 12.12 -26.48 10.20
N SER A 467 13.26 -25.82 10.43
CA SER A 467 14.14 -26.09 11.58
C SER A 467 13.77 -25.30 12.85
N THR A 468 12.92 -24.28 12.73
CA THR A 468 12.58 -23.32 13.80
C THR A 468 11.09 -23.27 14.05
N ALA A 469 10.70 -22.66 15.18
CA ALA A 469 9.30 -22.41 15.52
C ALA A 469 8.76 -21.08 14.99
N ALA A 470 9.55 -20.31 14.22
CA ALA A 470 9.08 -19.07 13.61
C ALA A 470 7.94 -19.35 12.63
N ALA A 471 6.85 -18.58 12.74
CA ALA A 471 5.69 -18.72 11.87
C ALA A 471 6.02 -18.24 10.45
N ASP A 472 5.56 -18.95 9.44
CA ASP A 472 5.51 -18.46 8.06
C ASP A 472 4.42 -17.40 7.90
N HIS A 473 4.61 -16.50 6.94
CA HIS A 473 3.70 -15.38 6.71
C HIS A 473 3.37 -15.21 5.23
N ASN A 474 4.19 -14.57 4.41
CA ASN A 474 3.95 -14.42 2.96
C ASN A 474 5.02 -15.11 2.12
N GLY A 475 4.64 -15.61 0.95
CA GLY A 475 5.58 -16.31 0.07
C GLY A 475 5.21 -16.25 -1.40
N TYR A 476 6.24 -16.37 -2.25
CA TYR A 476 6.13 -16.21 -3.70
C TYR A 476 7.03 -17.20 -4.44
N VAL A 477 6.54 -17.68 -5.57
CA VAL A 477 7.32 -18.52 -6.50
C VAL A 477 7.98 -17.64 -7.55
N ARG A 478 9.28 -17.85 -7.80
CA ARG A 478 9.99 -17.37 -8.99
C ARG A 478 10.90 -18.49 -9.50
N GLY A 479 10.65 -18.98 -10.71
CA GLY A 479 11.27 -20.21 -11.21
C GLY A 479 10.87 -21.42 -10.37
N ASN A 480 11.88 -22.21 -9.98
CA ASN A 480 11.76 -23.33 -9.05
C ASN A 480 12.21 -22.96 -7.62
N ARG A 481 12.07 -21.69 -7.23
CA ARG A 481 12.35 -21.19 -5.87
C ARG A 481 11.08 -20.63 -5.25
N TYR A 482 10.86 -20.97 -3.98
CA TYR A 482 9.83 -20.38 -3.14
C TYR A 482 10.49 -19.49 -2.09
N TYR A 483 10.23 -18.19 -2.16
CA TYR A 483 10.76 -17.18 -1.24
C TYR A 483 9.68 -16.85 -0.23
N MET A 484 9.98 -17.04 1.05
CA MET A 484 9.01 -16.93 2.13
C MET A 484 9.55 -16.02 3.24
N SER A 485 8.76 -15.04 3.65
CA SER A 485 8.96 -14.32 4.89
C SER A 485 8.50 -15.18 6.06
N THR A 486 9.34 -15.32 7.07
CA THR A 486 9.15 -16.15 8.26
C THR A 486 9.50 -15.32 9.48
N TYR A 487 8.70 -14.31 9.81
CA TYR A 487 8.82 -13.45 11.01
C TYR A 487 10.23 -13.41 11.63
N GLU A 488 10.41 -14.06 12.79
CA GLU A 488 11.63 -13.97 13.58
C GLU A 488 12.83 -14.69 12.93
N ARG A 489 12.61 -15.54 11.92
CA ARG A 489 13.66 -16.18 11.11
C ARG A 489 14.07 -15.34 9.91
N GLY A 490 13.28 -14.34 9.50
CA GLY A 490 13.56 -13.52 8.31
C GLY A 490 13.11 -14.18 7.00
N LEU A 491 14.02 -14.32 6.02
CA LEU A 491 13.77 -14.94 4.73
C LEU A 491 14.14 -16.44 4.76
N THR A 492 13.24 -17.29 4.27
CA THR A 492 13.49 -18.71 3.95
C THR A 492 13.30 -18.94 2.46
N VAL A 493 14.24 -19.66 1.81
CA VAL A 493 14.15 -20.00 0.38
C VAL A 493 14.17 -21.52 0.20
N LEU A 494 13.13 -22.03 -0.45
CA LEU A 494 12.98 -23.46 -0.75
C LEU A 494 13.19 -23.73 -2.24
N ASP A 495 13.89 -24.81 -2.56
CA ASP A 495 13.86 -25.43 -3.88
C ASP A 495 12.58 -26.28 -3.99
N ILE A 496 11.74 -25.92 -4.96
CA ILE A 496 10.45 -26.56 -5.22
C ILE A 496 10.43 -27.31 -6.56
N SER A 497 11.61 -27.68 -7.10
CA SER A 497 11.72 -28.51 -8.31
C SER A 497 10.98 -29.84 -8.19
N GLN A 498 10.73 -30.29 -6.96
CA GLN A 498 9.79 -31.37 -6.63
C GLN A 498 8.75 -30.78 -5.66
N PRO A 499 7.60 -30.28 -6.14
CA PRO A 499 6.63 -29.58 -5.30
C PRO A 499 6.10 -30.41 -4.13
N THR A 500 6.12 -31.75 -4.21
CA THR A 500 5.71 -32.65 -3.13
C THR A 500 6.77 -32.81 -2.03
N ASN A 501 8.02 -32.44 -2.29
CA ASN A 501 9.12 -32.53 -1.34
C ASN A 501 10.12 -31.35 -1.48
N PRO A 502 9.71 -30.13 -1.07
CA PRO A 502 10.59 -28.96 -1.05
C PRO A 502 11.82 -29.16 -0.17
N VAL A 503 12.90 -28.44 -0.47
CA VAL A 503 14.15 -28.46 0.30
C VAL A 503 14.63 -27.05 0.59
N GLU A 504 14.98 -26.73 1.84
CA GLU A 504 15.59 -25.43 2.17
C GLU A 504 16.99 -25.32 1.52
N VAL A 505 17.21 -24.26 0.74
CA VAL A 505 18.48 -24.01 0.04
C VAL A 505 19.15 -22.70 0.46
N ALA A 506 18.39 -21.76 1.04
CA ALA A 506 18.91 -20.49 1.51
C ALA A 506 18.06 -19.94 2.67
N TYR A 507 18.66 -19.08 3.49
CA TYR A 507 17.94 -18.26 4.46
C TYR A 507 18.72 -16.97 4.77
N PHE A 508 18.01 -15.96 5.28
CA PHE A 508 18.60 -14.73 5.81
C PHE A 508 17.82 -14.24 7.02
N ASP A 509 18.49 -14.13 8.15
CA ASP A 509 17.90 -13.73 9.43
C ASP A 509 17.81 -12.21 9.55
N THR A 510 16.60 -11.64 9.43
CA THR A 510 16.35 -10.21 9.64
C THR A 510 16.08 -9.88 11.11
N PHE A 511 15.87 -10.88 11.97
CA PHE A 511 15.58 -10.71 13.39
C PHE A 511 16.46 -11.60 14.30
N PRO A 512 17.78 -11.33 14.41
CA PRO A 512 18.69 -12.21 15.16
C PRO A 512 18.47 -12.40 16.67
N PRO A 513 17.65 -11.59 17.37
CA PRO A 513 17.37 -11.85 18.79
C PRO A 513 16.72 -13.22 19.09
N SER A 514 15.90 -13.79 18.19
CA SER A 514 15.19 -15.06 18.41
C SER A 514 14.62 -15.65 17.12
N ASP A 515 14.16 -16.92 17.17
CA ASP A 515 13.47 -17.65 16.08
C ASP A 515 12.14 -18.26 16.58
N ASN A 516 11.39 -17.53 17.41
CA ASN A 516 10.20 -18.03 18.09
C ASN A 516 8.92 -17.85 17.24
N ALA A 517 7.85 -18.54 17.64
CA ALA A 517 6.50 -18.43 17.07
C ALA A 517 5.79 -17.10 17.42
N THR A 518 6.50 -15.96 17.32
CA THR A 518 5.91 -14.63 17.49
C THR A 518 6.08 -13.81 16.22
N TYR A 519 5.31 -12.72 16.13
CA TYR A 519 5.11 -12.00 14.87
C TYR A 519 6.10 -10.86 14.64
N ASN A 520 7.24 -10.81 15.32
CA ASN A 520 8.27 -9.80 15.03
C ASN A 520 9.15 -10.28 13.86
N GLY A 521 9.80 -9.36 13.16
CA GLY A 521 10.73 -9.70 12.09
C GLY A 521 10.15 -9.46 10.69
N ALA A 522 10.47 -10.32 9.72
CA ALA A 522 10.07 -10.15 8.32
C ALA A 522 8.55 -10.31 8.14
N TRP A 523 7.88 -9.24 7.72
CA TRP A 523 6.45 -9.26 7.35
C TRP A 523 6.24 -9.70 5.91
N GLY A 524 7.01 -9.13 4.98
CA GLY A 524 6.80 -9.33 3.55
C GLY A 524 8.10 -9.52 2.80
N VAL A 525 8.01 -10.24 1.69
CA VAL A 525 9.11 -10.48 0.75
C VAL A 525 8.64 -10.20 -0.68
N TYR A 526 9.48 -9.62 -1.52
CA TYR A 526 9.19 -9.43 -2.94
C TYR A 526 10.41 -9.86 -3.78
N PRO A 527 10.34 -10.99 -4.52
CA PRO A 527 11.47 -11.53 -5.26
C PRO A 527 11.43 -11.25 -6.77
N PHE A 528 10.54 -10.38 -7.27
CA PHE A 528 10.24 -10.29 -8.71
C PHE A 528 10.98 -9.20 -9.49
N LEU A 529 11.86 -8.41 -8.85
CA LEU A 529 12.62 -7.37 -9.55
C LEU A 529 13.43 -7.97 -10.72
N PRO A 530 13.43 -7.34 -11.92
CA PRO A 530 14.21 -7.79 -13.08
C PRO A 530 15.69 -8.05 -12.79
N SER A 531 16.31 -7.25 -11.92
CA SER A 531 17.70 -7.43 -11.46
C SER A 531 17.97 -8.77 -10.77
N GLY A 532 16.95 -9.39 -10.17
CA GLY A 532 17.11 -10.55 -9.28
C GLY A 532 17.23 -10.18 -7.81
N ASN A 533 17.18 -8.88 -7.48
CA ASN A 533 17.18 -8.42 -6.10
C ASN A 533 15.89 -8.85 -5.39
N ILE A 534 16.02 -9.19 -4.10
CA ILE A 534 14.91 -9.58 -3.23
C ILE A 534 14.72 -8.47 -2.19
N LEU A 535 13.51 -7.96 -2.09
CA LEU A 535 13.14 -6.97 -1.09
C LEU A 535 12.49 -7.67 0.11
N ILE A 536 12.86 -7.26 1.32
CA ILE A 536 12.19 -7.69 2.57
C ILE A 536 11.81 -6.46 3.37
N SER A 537 10.58 -6.44 3.88
CA SER A 537 10.16 -5.50 4.92
C SER A 537 10.13 -6.21 6.26
N ASP A 538 10.97 -5.72 7.18
CA ASP A 538 10.99 -6.16 8.56
C ASP A 538 10.32 -5.13 9.46
N ILE A 539 9.41 -5.61 10.30
CA ILE A 539 8.47 -4.79 11.08
C ILE A 539 9.20 -3.83 12.01
N ALA A 540 10.32 -4.27 12.58
CA ALA A 540 11.06 -3.52 13.57
C ALA A 540 12.32 -2.87 13.00
N SER A 541 12.80 -3.32 11.84
CA SER A 541 14.11 -2.96 11.33
C SER A 541 14.14 -2.47 9.90
N GLY A 542 12.99 -2.32 9.23
CA GLY A 542 12.88 -1.60 7.96
C GLY A 542 13.21 -2.45 6.73
N LEU A 543 13.79 -1.83 5.71
CA LEU A 543 13.96 -2.41 4.38
C LEU A 543 15.29 -3.15 4.25
N TYR A 544 15.25 -4.38 3.75
CA TYR A 544 16.44 -5.15 3.34
C TYR A 544 16.40 -5.42 1.84
N ILE A 545 17.55 -5.31 1.19
CA ILE A 545 17.77 -5.66 -0.21
C ILE A 545 18.79 -6.79 -0.23
N LEU A 546 18.38 -7.94 -0.75
CA LEU A 546 19.10 -9.19 -0.66
C LEU A 546 19.38 -9.77 -2.05
N LYS A 547 20.41 -10.62 -2.13
CA LYS A 547 20.77 -11.36 -3.35
C LYS A 547 20.81 -12.86 -3.05
N ASP A 548 20.10 -13.65 -3.85
CA ASP A 548 20.12 -15.11 -3.78
C ASP A 548 21.28 -15.72 -4.57
N ASN A 549 22.16 -16.44 -3.89
CA ASN A 549 23.26 -17.21 -4.48
C ASN A 549 22.97 -18.73 -4.53
N SER A 550 21.80 -19.18 -4.06
CA SER A 550 21.37 -20.59 -4.06
C SER A 550 20.91 -21.10 -5.43
N GLN A 551 20.90 -20.21 -6.43
CA GLN A 551 20.55 -20.54 -7.82
C GLN A 551 21.66 -21.30 -8.56
N THR A 552 22.81 -21.56 -7.94
CA THR A 552 23.85 -22.40 -8.56
C THR A 552 23.41 -23.86 -8.56
N SER A 553 23.24 -24.48 -9.73
CA SER A 553 22.85 -25.89 -9.89
C SER A 553 23.89 -26.69 -10.68
N LEU A 554 24.04 -27.99 -10.35
CA LEU A 554 24.81 -28.94 -11.17
C LEU A 554 24.23 -29.13 -12.58
N GLN A 555 22.92 -28.90 -12.72
CA GLN A 555 22.23 -28.92 -14.02
C GLN A 555 22.28 -27.55 -14.71
N GLY A 556 22.96 -26.59 -14.10
CA GLY A 556 23.21 -25.24 -14.60
C GLY A 556 22.10 -24.24 -14.33
N ASP A 557 22.48 -22.98 -14.40
CA ASP A 557 21.56 -21.84 -14.46
C ASP A 557 21.27 -21.44 -15.91
N ILE A 558 20.04 -21.00 -16.15
CA ILE A 558 19.53 -20.59 -17.46
C ILE A 558 19.20 -19.11 -17.43
N SER A 559 19.69 -18.37 -18.42
CA SER A 559 19.46 -16.93 -18.57
C SER A 559 19.49 -16.50 -20.03
N PHE A 560 18.95 -15.31 -20.31
CA PHE A 560 19.23 -14.64 -21.57
C PHE A 560 20.70 -14.19 -21.61
N SER A 561 21.29 -14.24 -22.80
CA SER A 561 22.66 -13.76 -23.01
C SER A 561 22.83 -12.24 -22.83
N GLN A 562 21.72 -11.49 -22.92
CA GLN A 562 21.65 -10.04 -22.82
C GLN A 562 20.36 -9.64 -22.11
N ALA A 563 20.34 -8.49 -21.43
CA ALA A 563 19.13 -7.95 -20.79
C ALA A 563 18.23 -7.16 -21.76
N ALA A 564 18.81 -6.68 -22.88
CA ALA A 564 18.08 -5.98 -23.93
C ALA A 564 18.73 -6.23 -25.29
N VAL A 565 17.90 -6.18 -26.34
CA VAL A 565 18.30 -6.28 -27.74
C VAL A 565 17.48 -5.30 -28.56
N THR A 566 18.03 -4.88 -29.71
CA THR A 566 17.31 -4.06 -30.68
C THR A 566 16.97 -4.93 -31.89
N ALA A 567 15.73 -4.87 -32.34
CA ALA A 567 15.25 -5.54 -33.52
C ALA A 567 15.09 -4.55 -34.68
N VAL A 568 15.24 -5.07 -35.90
CA VAL A 568 14.98 -4.33 -37.13
C VAL A 568 13.65 -4.81 -37.68
N GLU A 569 12.78 -3.88 -38.05
CA GLU A 569 11.49 -4.16 -38.67
C GLU A 569 11.63 -5.01 -39.93
N GLY A 570 10.69 -5.93 -40.12
CA GLY A 570 10.68 -6.87 -41.24
C GLY A 570 11.73 -7.99 -41.16
N GLU A 571 12.55 -8.04 -40.11
CA GLU A 571 13.50 -9.12 -39.85
C GLU A 571 13.02 -10.05 -38.73
N THR A 572 13.60 -11.24 -38.66
CA THR A 572 13.43 -12.14 -37.52
C THR A 572 14.60 -11.95 -36.57
N ILE A 573 14.33 -11.55 -35.33
CA ILE A 573 15.33 -11.45 -34.28
C ILE A 573 15.57 -12.82 -33.64
N GLU A 574 16.85 -13.15 -33.43
CA GLU A 574 17.29 -14.39 -32.80
C GLU A 574 17.78 -14.10 -31.37
N ILE A 575 16.96 -14.44 -30.39
CA ILE A 575 17.25 -14.20 -28.97
C ILE A 575 17.97 -15.41 -28.40
N THR A 576 19.20 -15.23 -27.93
CA THR A 576 20.03 -16.33 -27.41
C THR A 576 19.80 -16.57 -25.92
N VAL A 577 19.46 -17.81 -25.57
CA VAL A 577 19.33 -18.32 -24.20
C VAL A 577 20.49 -19.28 -23.90
N GLN A 578 21.16 -19.07 -22.78
CA GLN A 578 22.33 -19.84 -22.37
C GLN A 578 22.01 -20.74 -21.18
N ARG A 579 22.69 -21.88 -21.11
CA ARG A 579 22.74 -22.79 -19.96
C ARG A 579 24.18 -22.84 -19.48
N ASN A 580 24.41 -22.56 -18.20
CA ASN A 580 25.74 -22.56 -17.60
C ASN A 580 25.87 -23.75 -16.64
N ALA A 581 26.31 -24.91 -17.13
CA ALA A 581 26.52 -26.11 -16.32
C ALA A 581 27.93 -26.68 -16.49
N ASP A 582 28.58 -27.08 -15.39
CA ASP A 582 29.91 -27.69 -15.41
C ASP A 582 29.89 -29.14 -15.94
N ALA A 583 28.81 -29.90 -15.67
CA ALA A 583 28.62 -31.27 -16.14
C ALA A 583 27.13 -31.71 -16.05
N PRO A 584 26.24 -31.17 -16.90
CA PRO A 584 24.81 -31.46 -16.83
C PRO A 584 24.53 -32.92 -17.20
N SER A 585 23.68 -33.60 -16.44
CA SER A 585 23.40 -35.03 -16.61
C SER A 585 21.92 -35.35 -16.87
N ALA A 586 21.03 -34.45 -16.46
CA ALA A 586 19.59 -34.57 -16.64
C ALA A 586 19.12 -33.79 -17.86
N ASP A 587 18.02 -34.26 -18.44
CA ASP A 587 17.24 -33.47 -19.39
C ASP A 587 16.61 -32.29 -18.63
N THR A 588 16.62 -31.13 -19.26
CA THR A 588 16.20 -29.85 -18.65
C THR A 588 15.39 -29.06 -19.65
N GLU A 589 14.34 -28.42 -19.15
CA GLU A 589 13.51 -27.53 -19.94
C GLU A 589 13.34 -26.18 -19.24
N VAL A 590 13.12 -25.13 -20.03
CA VAL A 590 12.64 -23.83 -19.55
C VAL A 590 11.57 -23.34 -20.51
N SER A 591 10.48 -22.81 -19.97
CA SER A 591 9.45 -22.15 -20.75
C SER A 591 9.80 -20.68 -20.97
N TYR A 592 9.35 -20.13 -22.09
CA TYR A 592 9.43 -18.71 -22.38
C TYR A 592 8.10 -18.20 -22.91
N GLN A 593 7.82 -16.94 -22.61
CA GLN A 593 6.67 -16.23 -23.16
C GLN A 593 7.01 -14.77 -23.42
N ILE A 594 6.26 -14.17 -24.35
CA ILE A 594 6.24 -12.73 -24.52
C ILE A 594 5.32 -12.09 -23.48
N LEU A 595 5.75 -10.95 -22.95
CA LEU A 595 4.91 -10.03 -22.19
C LEU A 595 4.67 -8.79 -23.05
N PRO A 596 3.44 -8.22 -23.02
CA PRO A 596 3.09 -7.07 -23.84
C PRO A 596 3.95 -5.86 -23.48
N GLY A 597 4.18 -4.98 -24.44
CA GLY A 597 4.79 -3.68 -24.20
C GLY A 597 4.08 -2.58 -24.98
N SER A 598 4.82 -1.58 -25.43
CA SER A 598 4.28 -0.58 -26.37
C SER A 598 4.11 -1.12 -27.78
N ALA A 599 4.92 -2.12 -28.17
CA ALA A 599 4.73 -2.89 -29.39
C ALA A 599 3.54 -3.86 -29.23
N LEU A 600 2.66 -3.87 -30.22
CA LEU A 600 1.43 -4.64 -30.31
C LEU A 600 1.63 -5.98 -31.02
N ALA A 601 1.16 -7.04 -30.35
CA ALA A 601 1.11 -8.39 -30.89
C ALA A 601 0.28 -8.47 -32.19
N GLY A 602 0.88 -8.97 -33.27
CA GLY A 602 0.25 -9.13 -34.58
C GLY A 602 0.32 -7.91 -35.50
N GLU A 603 0.74 -6.76 -34.97
CA GLU A 603 1.01 -5.54 -35.74
C GLU A 603 2.53 -5.36 -35.90
N ASP A 604 3.29 -5.43 -34.79
CA ASP A 604 4.74 -5.15 -34.78
C ASP A 604 5.58 -6.41 -34.67
N TYR A 605 5.03 -7.48 -34.09
CA TYR A 605 5.69 -8.77 -34.00
C TYR A 605 4.69 -9.93 -34.03
N THR A 606 5.17 -11.12 -34.39
CA THR A 606 4.38 -12.35 -34.25
C THR A 606 4.59 -12.97 -32.87
N PRO A 607 3.54 -13.14 -32.03
CA PRO A 607 3.69 -13.75 -30.71
C PRO A 607 4.27 -15.16 -30.77
N VAL A 608 5.27 -15.42 -29.92
CA VAL A 608 5.89 -16.74 -29.77
C VAL A 608 5.99 -17.11 -28.29
N ASN A 609 5.47 -18.29 -27.95
CA ASN A 609 5.58 -18.90 -26.63
C ASN A 609 6.02 -20.36 -26.83
N GLY A 610 6.80 -20.89 -25.90
CA GLY A 610 7.27 -22.27 -26.04
C GLY A 610 8.19 -22.74 -24.93
N THR A 611 8.85 -23.87 -25.19
CA THR A 611 9.79 -24.50 -24.26
C THR A 611 11.09 -24.79 -24.98
N LEU A 612 12.21 -24.43 -24.36
CA LEU A 612 13.55 -24.81 -24.80
C LEU A 612 14.00 -26.04 -24.03
N THR A 613 14.52 -27.05 -24.72
CA THR A 613 14.95 -28.32 -24.14
C THR A 613 16.44 -28.55 -24.36
N TRP A 614 17.13 -29.00 -23.31
CA TRP A 614 18.48 -29.53 -23.34
C TRP A 614 18.46 -30.99 -22.91
N THR A 615 18.96 -31.89 -23.75
CA THR A 615 19.19 -33.27 -23.33
C THR A 615 20.37 -33.37 -22.35
N GLY A 616 20.46 -34.44 -21.57
CA GLY A 616 21.60 -34.69 -20.68
C GLY A 616 22.95 -34.54 -21.41
N ASN A 617 23.87 -33.80 -20.80
CA ASN A 617 25.17 -33.35 -21.33
C ASN A 617 25.14 -32.25 -22.41
N ASP A 618 23.97 -31.75 -22.82
CA ASP A 618 23.86 -30.59 -23.71
C ASP A 618 23.94 -29.29 -22.88
N ASN A 619 24.98 -28.48 -23.18
CA ASN A 619 25.18 -27.15 -22.63
C ASN A 619 25.32 -26.07 -23.74
N SER A 620 24.85 -26.38 -24.95
CA SER A 620 24.85 -25.43 -26.07
C SER A 620 23.77 -24.36 -25.88
N ALA A 621 24.07 -23.12 -26.29
CA ALA A 621 23.05 -22.07 -26.31
C ALA A 621 21.90 -22.43 -27.28
N LYS A 622 20.69 -22.00 -26.96
CA LYS A 622 19.49 -22.14 -27.80
C LYS A 622 19.02 -20.76 -28.24
N THR A 623 18.21 -20.70 -29.29
CA THR A 623 17.65 -19.45 -29.80
C THR A 623 16.13 -19.48 -29.82
N ILE A 624 15.53 -18.32 -29.54
CA ILE A 624 14.12 -18.02 -29.75
C ILE A 624 14.04 -17.08 -30.95
N SER A 625 13.31 -17.48 -31.99
CA SER A 625 13.12 -16.70 -33.21
C SER A 625 11.82 -15.93 -33.12
N VAL A 626 11.89 -14.59 -33.09
CA VAL A 626 10.70 -13.72 -33.08
C VAL A 626 10.64 -12.94 -34.40
N PRO A 627 9.63 -13.17 -35.25
CA PRO A 627 9.41 -12.33 -36.43
C PRO A 627 8.97 -10.93 -36.00
N VAL A 628 9.76 -9.90 -36.33
CA VAL A 628 9.36 -8.50 -36.25
C VAL A 628 8.77 -8.11 -37.61
N LEU A 629 7.56 -7.58 -37.56
CA LEU A 629 6.78 -7.26 -38.74
C LEU A 629 7.31 -5.95 -39.33
N ALA A 630 7.07 -5.75 -40.62
CA ALA A 630 7.38 -4.49 -41.28
C ALA A 630 6.08 -3.69 -41.36
N ASP A 631 6.17 -2.39 -41.16
CA ASP A 631 5.04 -1.49 -41.31
C ASP A 631 4.40 -1.64 -42.68
N VAL A 632 3.14 -2.08 -42.68
CA VAL A 632 2.31 -2.22 -43.89
C VAL A 632 1.58 -0.91 -44.23
N ASN A 633 1.79 0.14 -43.42
CA ASN A 633 1.09 1.40 -43.50
C ASN A 633 1.79 2.31 -44.52
N SER A 634 1.05 2.75 -45.55
CA SER A 634 1.54 3.62 -46.63
C SER A 634 1.98 5.04 -46.22
N GLU A 635 2.10 5.31 -44.92
CA GLU A 635 2.51 6.60 -44.34
C GLU A 635 4.02 6.68 -44.03
N GLY A 636 4.75 5.54 -43.97
CA GLY A 636 6.20 5.50 -43.69
C GLY A 636 6.60 5.91 -42.27
N ASP A 637 7.63 5.25 -41.72
CA ASP A 637 8.58 5.63 -40.64
C ASP A 637 8.16 6.60 -39.49
N ASN A 638 6.86 6.72 -39.21
CA ASN A 638 6.30 7.68 -38.24
C ASN A 638 5.86 7.04 -36.93
N GLU A 639 6.03 5.73 -36.78
CA GLU A 639 5.77 5.03 -35.52
C GLU A 639 6.87 5.40 -34.51
N PHE A 640 6.48 5.46 -33.23
CA PHE A 640 7.43 5.83 -32.19
C PHE A 640 8.32 4.62 -31.88
N ASP A 641 9.40 4.85 -31.13
CA ASP A 641 10.16 3.75 -30.56
C ASP A 641 9.27 2.89 -29.66
N GLU A 642 9.31 1.58 -29.90
CA GLU A 642 8.43 0.62 -29.25
C GLU A 642 9.18 -0.55 -28.66
N SER A 643 8.55 -1.28 -27.76
CA SER A 643 9.18 -2.42 -27.09
C SER A 643 8.18 -3.48 -26.68
N PHE A 644 8.66 -4.71 -26.57
CA PHE A 644 7.99 -5.81 -25.89
C PHE A 644 9.02 -6.61 -25.08
N TYR A 645 8.56 -7.51 -24.23
CA TYR A 645 9.44 -8.22 -23.30
C TYR A 645 9.33 -9.73 -23.45
N LEU A 646 10.40 -10.45 -23.11
CA LEU A 646 10.39 -11.90 -22.95
C LEU A 646 10.75 -12.26 -21.52
N ARG A 647 10.11 -13.31 -20.98
CA ARG A 647 10.47 -13.90 -19.70
C ARG A 647 10.76 -15.39 -19.82
N LEU A 648 11.75 -15.87 -19.07
CA LEU A 648 11.98 -17.29 -18.81
C LEU A 648 11.26 -17.69 -17.52
N TYR A 649 10.61 -18.85 -17.54
CA TYR A 649 9.88 -19.38 -16.40
C TYR A 649 9.82 -20.92 -16.44
N ASN A 650 9.36 -21.52 -15.34
CA ASN A 650 9.12 -22.94 -15.12
C ASN A 650 10.32 -23.84 -15.50
N PRO A 651 11.50 -23.67 -14.87
CA PRO A 651 12.65 -24.52 -15.15
C PRO A 651 12.42 -25.94 -14.60
N THR A 652 12.77 -26.97 -15.37
CA THR A 652 12.62 -28.37 -14.98
C THR A 652 13.96 -29.11 -14.96
N GLY A 653 13.96 -30.37 -14.49
CA GLY A 653 15.17 -31.20 -14.50
C GLY A 653 16.25 -30.76 -13.51
N GLY A 654 15.93 -29.88 -12.57
CA GLY A 654 16.85 -29.39 -11.54
C GLY A 654 17.74 -28.21 -11.96
N ALA A 655 17.55 -27.66 -13.15
CA ALA A 655 18.16 -26.37 -13.51
C ALA A 655 17.47 -25.21 -12.80
N THR A 656 18.10 -24.05 -12.80
CA THR A 656 17.61 -22.83 -12.16
C THR A 656 17.55 -21.71 -13.20
N ILE A 657 16.86 -20.62 -12.87
CA ILE A 657 16.84 -19.40 -13.68
C ILE A 657 17.72 -18.36 -12.98
N SER A 658 18.62 -17.71 -13.72
CA SER A 658 19.48 -16.63 -13.26
C SER A 658 19.17 -15.32 -13.99
N SER A 659 19.60 -14.17 -13.45
CA SER A 659 19.49 -12.90 -14.17
C SER A 659 20.50 -12.83 -15.33
N PRO A 660 20.12 -12.30 -16.51
CA PRO A 660 18.79 -11.79 -16.87
C PRO A 660 17.79 -12.92 -17.17
N SER A 661 16.68 -12.95 -16.42
CA SER A 661 15.54 -13.85 -16.67
C SER A 661 14.42 -13.18 -17.47
N TYR A 662 14.58 -11.88 -17.70
CA TYR A 662 13.72 -11.02 -18.51
C TYR A 662 14.60 -10.31 -19.53
N LEU A 663 14.07 -10.10 -20.73
CA LEU A 663 14.75 -9.42 -21.81
C LEU A 663 13.82 -8.42 -22.47
N THR A 664 14.32 -7.21 -22.72
CA THR A 664 13.61 -6.17 -23.48
C THR A 664 13.99 -6.26 -24.95
N VAL A 665 13.01 -6.30 -25.83
CA VAL A 665 13.21 -6.14 -27.28
C VAL A 665 12.75 -4.75 -27.65
N ASN A 666 13.67 -3.91 -28.12
CA ASN A 666 13.36 -2.58 -28.64
C ASN A 666 13.19 -2.65 -30.16
N ILE A 667 12.16 -2.00 -30.68
CA ILE A 667 11.93 -1.77 -32.10
C ILE A 667 12.23 -0.29 -32.35
N ASP A 668 13.21 -0.02 -33.22
CA ASP A 668 13.64 1.35 -33.50
C ASP A 668 12.54 2.11 -34.23
N GLY A 669 12.15 3.28 -33.71
CA GLY A 669 11.19 4.18 -34.32
C GLY A 669 11.57 5.65 -34.12
N LYS A 670 10.62 6.55 -34.36
CA LYS A 670 10.78 7.98 -34.07
C LYS A 670 10.86 8.20 -32.56
N ALA A 671 11.84 8.98 -32.10
CA ALA A 671 11.93 9.32 -30.67
C ALA A 671 10.68 10.08 -30.18
N ASN A 672 10.10 9.64 -29.07
CA ASN A 672 9.03 10.37 -28.41
C ASN A 672 9.58 11.57 -27.64
N THR A 673 9.22 12.79 -28.07
CA THR A 673 9.62 14.03 -27.39
C THR A 673 8.62 14.54 -26.35
N GLY A 674 7.56 13.77 -26.07
CA GLY A 674 6.48 14.15 -25.16
C GLY A 674 5.45 15.06 -25.81
N VAL A 675 4.38 15.36 -25.08
CA VAL A 675 3.25 16.19 -25.54
C VAL A 675 3.17 17.49 -24.75
N ILE A 676 2.81 18.59 -25.42
CA ILE A 676 2.70 19.91 -24.80
C ILE A 676 1.25 20.38 -24.81
N GLY A 677 0.74 20.80 -23.66
CA GLY A 677 -0.63 21.30 -23.54
C GLY A 677 -0.83 22.20 -22.32
N PHE A 678 -1.97 22.86 -22.27
CA PHE A 678 -2.47 23.49 -21.06
C PHE A 678 -2.87 22.43 -20.03
N THR A 679 -2.93 22.80 -18.75
CA THR A 679 -3.33 21.88 -17.68
C THR A 679 -4.86 21.74 -17.52
N ARG A 680 -5.65 22.44 -18.33
CA ARG A 680 -7.12 22.49 -18.31
C ARG A 680 -7.66 23.04 -19.65
N GLU A 681 -8.94 22.80 -19.94
CA GLU A 681 -9.62 23.28 -21.16
C GLU A 681 -10.19 24.70 -21.02
N GLU A 682 -10.50 25.11 -19.79
CA GLU A 682 -11.13 26.39 -19.49
C GLU A 682 -10.56 27.00 -18.20
N THR A 683 -10.48 28.32 -18.15
CA THR A 683 -10.18 29.06 -16.91
C THR A 683 -10.94 30.37 -16.87
N ILE A 684 -11.30 30.80 -15.67
CA ILE A 684 -11.89 32.11 -15.41
C ILE A 684 -10.79 32.99 -14.80
N LEU A 685 -10.65 34.22 -15.29
CA LEU A 685 -9.77 35.24 -14.75
C LEU A 685 -10.59 36.52 -14.50
N PRO A 686 -10.60 37.05 -13.27
CA PRO A 686 -11.17 38.36 -13.00
C PRO A 686 -10.44 39.45 -13.75
N GLU A 687 -11.20 40.39 -14.31
CA GLU A 687 -10.66 41.52 -15.07
C GLU A 687 -9.65 42.34 -14.25
N ASN A 688 -9.96 42.58 -12.97
CA ASN A 688 -9.10 43.29 -12.01
C ASN A 688 -7.91 42.49 -11.42
N GLN A 689 -7.74 41.21 -11.77
CA GLN A 689 -6.75 40.33 -11.13
C GLN A 689 -5.29 40.79 -11.35
N GLY A 690 -5.06 41.67 -12.34
CA GLY A 690 -3.72 41.99 -12.84
C GLY A 690 -3.20 40.89 -13.77
N PRO A 691 -1.88 40.72 -13.93
CA PRO A 691 -1.35 39.74 -14.87
C PRO A 691 -1.71 38.30 -14.47
N GLY A 692 -2.60 37.65 -15.21
CA GLY A 692 -2.98 36.25 -15.04
C GLY A 692 -1.87 35.31 -15.51
N SER A 693 -1.67 34.19 -14.82
CA SER A 693 -0.67 33.18 -15.17
C SER A 693 -1.34 31.90 -15.65
N ILE A 694 -1.11 31.55 -16.90
CA ILE A 694 -1.58 30.30 -17.51
C ILE A 694 -0.44 29.29 -17.55
N THR A 695 -0.68 28.10 -16.99
CA THR A 695 0.31 27.02 -16.96
C THR A 695 0.23 26.15 -18.22
N VAL A 696 1.39 25.88 -18.81
CA VAL A 696 1.59 24.93 -19.91
C VAL A 696 2.55 23.83 -19.43
N SER A 697 2.14 22.58 -19.58
CA SER A 697 2.90 21.39 -19.19
C SER A 697 3.48 20.67 -20.41
N ARG A 698 4.58 19.95 -20.16
CA ARG A 698 5.11 18.90 -21.04
C ARG A 698 4.89 17.57 -20.33
N GLU A 699 4.12 16.68 -20.96
CA GLU A 699 3.73 15.38 -20.39
C GLU A 699 4.33 14.21 -21.21
N GLY A 700 4.46 13.04 -20.57
CA GLY A 700 5.12 11.88 -21.16
C GLY A 700 6.65 11.98 -21.12
N SER A 701 7.29 11.91 -22.29
CA SER A 701 8.74 11.95 -22.43
C SER A 701 9.34 13.36 -22.24
N SER A 702 10.55 13.41 -21.72
CA SER A 702 11.37 14.62 -21.62
C SER A 702 12.55 14.65 -22.59
N GLU A 703 12.66 13.67 -23.47
CA GLU A 703 13.75 13.57 -24.43
C GLU A 703 13.60 14.59 -25.58
N GLY A 704 14.71 15.20 -25.96
CA GLY A 704 14.76 16.22 -26.99
C GLY A 704 14.23 17.58 -26.54
N GLU A 705 14.70 18.62 -27.24
CA GLU A 705 14.16 19.96 -27.11
C GLU A 705 12.81 20.06 -27.84
N VAL A 706 11.82 20.67 -27.19
CA VAL A 706 10.50 20.91 -27.78
C VAL A 706 10.10 22.36 -27.61
N SER A 707 9.34 22.88 -28.58
CA SER A 707 8.88 24.26 -28.56
C SER A 707 7.48 24.39 -29.10
N VAL A 708 6.71 25.31 -28.52
CA VAL A 708 5.40 25.72 -29.03
C VAL A 708 5.34 27.23 -29.09
N THR A 709 4.60 27.74 -30.06
CA THR A 709 4.15 29.13 -30.05
C THR A 709 2.78 29.22 -29.42
N TYR A 710 2.47 30.37 -28.82
CA TYR A 710 1.13 30.67 -28.34
C TYR A 710 0.65 32.00 -28.91
N GLN A 711 -0.66 32.08 -29.16
CA GLN A 711 -1.33 33.27 -29.67
C GLN A 711 -2.76 33.36 -29.13
N LEU A 712 -3.28 34.58 -29.01
CA LEU A 712 -4.67 34.84 -28.65
C LEU A 712 -5.54 34.86 -29.91
N GLU A 713 -6.74 34.31 -29.79
CA GLU A 713 -7.83 34.39 -30.75
C GLU A 713 -9.04 35.02 -30.05
N SER A 714 -9.50 36.17 -30.52
CA SER A 714 -10.68 36.86 -29.97
C SER A 714 -11.95 36.01 -30.17
N SER A 715 -12.80 35.96 -29.15
CA SER A 715 -14.17 35.42 -29.27
C SER A 715 -15.20 36.51 -28.96
N SER A 716 -15.74 36.58 -27.74
CA SER A 716 -16.53 37.73 -27.29
C SER A 716 -15.62 38.86 -26.78
N ALA A 717 -14.54 38.52 -26.08
CA ALA A 717 -13.50 39.46 -25.68
C ALA A 717 -12.65 39.84 -26.90
N LEU A 718 -12.47 41.14 -27.08
CA LEU A 718 -11.68 41.85 -28.06
C LEU A 718 -10.23 42.03 -27.59
N ILE A 719 -9.30 41.66 -28.47
CA ILE A 719 -7.87 41.84 -28.23
C ILE A 719 -7.52 43.33 -28.35
N ASP A 720 -6.70 43.81 -27.41
CA ASP A 720 -6.30 45.19 -27.18
C ASP A 720 -7.41 46.14 -26.66
N GLU A 721 -8.61 45.61 -26.39
CA GLU A 721 -9.67 46.29 -25.63
C GLU A 721 -9.81 45.64 -24.25
N ASP A 722 -9.96 44.31 -24.17
CA ASP A 722 -10.21 43.60 -22.89
C ASP A 722 -8.98 42.78 -22.44
N VAL A 723 -8.10 42.44 -23.39
CA VAL A 723 -6.83 41.74 -23.12
C VAL A 723 -5.72 42.24 -24.03
N VAL A 724 -4.54 42.52 -23.46
CA VAL A 724 -3.37 42.95 -24.25
C VAL A 724 -2.90 41.84 -25.18
N ASN A 725 -2.76 42.14 -26.47
CA ASN A 725 -2.27 41.18 -27.45
C ASN A 725 -0.89 40.61 -27.06
N THR A 726 -0.86 39.32 -26.78
CA THR A 726 0.34 38.62 -26.31
C THR A 726 0.60 37.39 -27.18
N SER A 727 1.84 37.22 -27.63
CA SER A 727 2.28 36.00 -28.30
C SER A 727 3.74 35.73 -27.98
N GLY A 728 4.15 34.47 -28.13
CA GLY A 728 5.52 34.10 -27.84
C GLY A 728 5.81 32.64 -28.14
N THR A 729 7.01 32.22 -27.75
CA THR A 729 7.47 30.83 -27.87
C THR A 729 7.85 30.33 -26.48
N LEU A 730 7.34 29.15 -26.13
CA LEU A 730 7.77 28.39 -24.98
C LEU A 730 8.69 27.27 -25.46
N THR A 731 9.85 27.13 -24.83
CA THR A 731 10.86 26.11 -25.18
C THR A 731 11.26 25.33 -23.94
N TRP A 732 11.14 24.01 -24.01
CA TRP A 732 11.69 23.06 -23.05
C TRP A 732 12.97 22.50 -23.63
N ALA A 733 14.07 22.62 -22.89
CA ALA A 733 15.32 21.96 -23.26
C ALA A 733 15.17 20.44 -23.14
N ASP A 734 16.11 19.70 -23.75
CA ASP A 734 16.27 18.27 -23.51
C ASP A 734 16.37 17.97 -22.00
N GLY A 735 15.55 17.04 -21.51
CA GLY A 735 15.42 16.69 -20.09
C GLY A 735 14.55 17.62 -19.24
N ASP A 736 14.02 18.73 -19.77
CA ASP A 736 13.16 19.66 -19.03
C ASP A 736 11.69 19.17 -19.00
N LYS A 737 11.20 18.75 -17.82
CA LYS A 737 9.79 18.46 -17.51
C LYS A 737 9.06 19.59 -16.76
N GLY A 738 9.74 20.68 -16.43
CA GLY A 738 9.15 21.75 -15.63
C GLY A 738 8.01 22.45 -16.36
N ASN A 739 6.93 22.78 -15.65
CA ASN A 739 5.86 23.60 -16.20
C ASN A 739 6.39 25.00 -16.59
N LYS A 740 5.85 25.56 -17.68
CA LYS A 740 6.10 26.94 -18.10
C LYS A 740 4.82 27.75 -17.99
N THR A 741 4.97 29.07 -17.87
CA THR A 741 3.85 29.98 -17.65
C THR A 741 3.76 31.02 -18.74
N ILE A 742 2.54 31.27 -19.22
CA ILE A 742 2.20 32.41 -20.07
C ILE A 742 1.57 33.46 -19.16
N THR A 743 2.10 34.68 -19.20
CA THR A 743 1.52 35.82 -18.48
C THR A 743 0.60 36.59 -19.42
N LEU A 744 -0.67 36.71 -19.04
CA LEU A 744 -1.68 37.48 -19.76
C LEU A 744 -1.97 38.76 -18.99
N ALA A 745 -2.00 39.90 -19.65
CA ALA A 745 -2.41 41.17 -19.03
C ALA A 745 -3.84 41.48 -19.49
N LEU A 746 -4.80 41.35 -18.57
CA LEU A 746 -6.17 41.81 -18.78
C LEU A 746 -6.20 43.34 -18.68
N ILE A 747 -7.08 43.96 -19.45
CA ILE A 747 -7.27 45.41 -19.46
C ILE A 747 -8.50 45.68 -18.62
N ASN A 748 -8.29 46.16 -17.39
CA ASN A 748 -9.36 46.59 -16.52
C ASN A 748 -9.90 47.95 -16.97
N ASP A 749 -11.21 48.08 -17.11
CA ASP A 749 -11.85 49.37 -17.30
C ASP A 749 -12.91 49.71 -16.23
N ASP A 750 -13.91 50.54 -16.53
CA ASP A 750 -14.98 50.95 -15.59
C ASP A 750 -16.39 50.66 -16.19
N LEU A 751 -16.47 49.89 -17.27
CA LEU A 751 -17.67 49.55 -18.00
C LEU A 751 -18.19 48.21 -17.50
N ALA A 752 -19.47 48.17 -17.12
CA ALA A 752 -20.11 46.90 -16.78
C ALA A 752 -20.42 46.10 -18.04
N GLU A 753 -19.83 44.92 -18.15
CA GLU A 753 -19.91 43.99 -19.26
C GLU A 753 -20.48 42.63 -18.82
N GLU A 754 -20.83 41.80 -19.79
CA GLU A 754 -21.18 40.39 -19.52
C GLU A 754 -19.90 39.55 -19.51
N GLU A 755 -19.94 38.32 -19.01
CA GLU A 755 -18.75 37.45 -19.08
C GLU A 755 -18.30 37.26 -20.53
N GLU A 756 -17.05 37.63 -20.79
CA GLU A 756 -16.46 37.60 -22.12
C GLU A 756 -15.42 36.49 -22.25
N THR A 757 -15.13 36.07 -23.47
CA THR A 757 -14.26 34.92 -23.73
C THR A 757 -13.26 35.22 -24.83
N PHE A 758 -12.04 34.73 -24.66
CA PHE A 758 -11.07 34.58 -25.74
C PHE A 758 -10.42 33.20 -25.68
N THR A 759 -9.79 32.77 -26.77
CA THR A 759 -9.07 31.50 -26.81
C THR A 759 -7.57 31.72 -26.88
N LEU A 760 -6.82 31.03 -26.03
CA LEU A 760 -5.37 30.92 -26.15
C LEU A 760 -5.02 29.62 -26.88
N SER A 761 -4.37 29.72 -28.04
CA SER A 761 -4.03 28.56 -28.90
C SER A 761 -2.53 28.30 -28.89
N LEU A 762 -2.13 27.04 -28.73
CA LEU A 762 -0.77 26.56 -28.95
C LEU A 762 -0.61 26.07 -30.40
N ALA A 763 0.54 26.37 -31.01
CA ALA A 763 0.95 25.84 -32.29
C ALA A 763 2.33 25.19 -32.20
N SER A 764 2.46 24.01 -32.80
CA SER A 764 3.69 23.22 -32.82
C SER A 764 4.83 23.97 -33.53
N VAL A 765 6.05 23.83 -33.00
CA VAL A 765 7.30 24.24 -33.66
C VAL A 765 8.17 23.00 -33.85
N ASN A 766 8.75 22.83 -35.04
CA ASN A 766 9.65 21.72 -35.41
C ASN A 766 9.06 20.33 -35.05
N ASP A 767 7.78 20.12 -35.38
CA ASP A 767 7.05 18.87 -35.15
C ASP A 767 6.93 18.44 -33.66
N SER A 768 7.02 19.40 -32.73
CA SER A 768 6.67 19.18 -31.32
C SER A 768 5.22 18.72 -31.20
N ARG A 769 4.94 17.67 -30.41
CA ARG A 769 3.58 17.14 -30.30
C ARG A 769 2.73 18.04 -29.40
N LEU A 770 1.56 18.43 -29.89
CA LEU A 770 0.55 19.11 -29.07
C LEU A 770 -0.37 18.09 -28.42
N GLY A 771 -0.72 18.34 -27.17
CA GLY A 771 -1.71 17.57 -26.45
C GLY A 771 -3.15 17.95 -26.77
N ASN A 772 -4.10 17.22 -26.18
CA ASN A 772 -5.53 17.47 -26.28
C ASN A 772 -5.90 18.90 -25.85
N PHE A 773 -5.25 19.41 -24.80
CA PHE A 773 -5.44 20.77 -24.32
C PHE A 773 -4.49 21.75 -25.04
N SER A 774 -4.58 21.81 -26.37
CA SER A 774 -3.82 22.77 -27.19
C SER A 774 -4.53 24.12 -27.36
N ARG A 775 -5.79 24.22 -26.93
CA ARG A 775 -6.59 25.44 -26.88
C ARG A 775 -7.15 25.58 -25.47
N LEU A 776 -7.07 26.77 -24.90
CA LEU A 776 -7.64 27.11 -23.61
C LEU A 776 -8.68 28.22 -23.81
N SER A 777 -9.91 27.97 -23.36
CA SER A 777 -10.93 29.02 -23.24
C SER A 777 -10.65 29.84 -21.99
N VAL A 778 -10.42 31.15 -22.14
CA VAL A 778 -10.26 32.07 -21.02
C VAL A 778 -11.51 32.92 -20.95
N ILE A 779 -12.21 32.84 -19.82
CA ILE A 779 -13.36 33.66 -19.50
C ILE A 779 -12.86 34.84 -18.67
N ILE A 780 -13.12 36.06 -19.13
CA ILE A 780 -12.91 37.29 -18.37
C ILE A 780 -14.18 37.53 -17.57
N SER A 781 -14.06 37.57 -16.24
CA SER A 781 -15.17 37.89 -15.35
C SER A 781 -15.11 39.36 -14.95
N ASP A 782 -16.09 40.13 -15.44
CA ASP A 782 -16.36 41.55 -15.13
C ASP A 782 -16.57 41.76 -13.62
N ASP A 783 -15.99 42.83 -13.07
CA ASP A 783 -16.02 43.13 -11.63
C ASP A 783 -16.82 44.39 -11.24
N GLU A 784 -17.34 45.14 -12.21
CA GLU A 784 -18.00 46.43 -12.04
C GLU A 784 -19.31 46.33 -11.25
N ASN A 785 -19.93 45.15 -11.26
CA ASN A 785 -21.10 44.82 -10.44
C ASN A 785 -20.81 43.76 -9.36
N ASN A 786 -19.54 43.50 -9.04
CA ASN A 786 -19.16 42.53 -8.01
C ASN A 786 -19.20 43.14 -6.60
N GLN A 787 -19.70 42.38 -5.62
CA GLN A 787 -19.57 42.73 -4.21
C GLN A 787 -18.75 41.67 -3.49
N PRO A 788 -17.82 42.06 -2.61
CA PRO A 788 -16.96 41.09 -1.95
C PRO A 788 -17.79 40.15 -1.06
N PRO A 789 -17.40 38.87 -0.95
CA PRO A 789 -18.09 37.92 -0.11
C PRO A 789 -18.03 38.38 1.35
N SER A 790 -19.04 38.06 2.15
CA SER A 790 -18.99 38.29 3.60
C SER A 790 -18.44 37.05 4.30
N VAL A 791 -17.42 37.23 5.14
CA VAL A 791 -16.82 36.17 5.96
C VAL A 791 -17.00 36.52 7.43
N GLU A 792 -17.53 35.59 8.21
CA GLU A 792 -17.60 35.67 9.66
C GLU A 792 -16.94 34.44 10.29
N LEU A 793 -15.83 34.68 10.98
CA LEU A 793 -15.25 33.73 11.91
C LEU A 793 -15.87 33.97 13.29
N GLY A 794 -16.19 32.87 13.99
CA GLY A 794 -16.76 32.97 15.33
C GLY A 794 -15.86 33.70 16.34
N GLU A 795 -16.38 33.99 17.53
CA GLU A 795 -15.63 34.69 18.58
C GLU A 795 -14.32 33.97 18.95
N ASN A 796 -13.32 34.75 19.38
CA ASN A 796 -12.06 34.25 19.96
C ASN A 796 -12.31 33.17 21.02
N ARG A 797 -11.51 32.11 21.01
CA ARG A 797 -11.75 30.94 21.86
C ARG A 797 -10.55 30.57 22.71
N GLN A 798 -10.84 29.90 23.81
CA GLN A 798 -9.84 29.31 24.68
C GLN A 798 -9.88 27.79 24.55
N VAL A 799 -8.71 27.18 24.35
CA VAL A 799 -8.57 25.74 24.11
C VAL A 799 -7.46 25.19 24.98
N ASN A 800 -7.56 23.93 25.38
CA ASN A 800 -6.52 23.32 26.19
C ASN A 800 -5.31 22.92 25.33
N THR A 801 -4.13 22.86 25.93
CA THR A 801 -2.93 22.30 25.28
C THR A 801 -3.21 20.91 24.71
N ARG A 802 -2.71 20.61 23.50
CA ARG A 802 -2.89 19.35 22.75
C ARG A 802 -4.33 19.02 22.34
N GLN A 803 -5.27 19.93 22.50
CA GLN A 803 -6.64 19.72 22.06
C GLN A 803 -6.74 19.92 20.53
N SER A 804 -7.36 18.96 19.83
CA SER A 804 -7.75 19.14 18.42
C SER A 804 -8.91 20.13 18.34
N GLN A 805 -8.83 21.08 17.41
CA GLN A 805 -9.78 22.18 17.25
C GLN A 805 -10.12 22.39 15.79
N THR A 806 -11.42 22.51 15.51
CA THR A 806 -11.94 22.87 14.19
C THR A 806 -12.50 24.28 14.25
N LEU A 807 -12.00 25.15 13.38
CA LEU A 807 -12.53 26.48 13.15
C LEU A 807 -13.53 26.40 12.00
N LEU A 808 -14.74 26.90 12.24
CA LEU A 808 -15.81 26.97 11.26
C LEU A 808 -15.95 28.43 10.81
N SER A 809 -16.10 28.64 9.51
CA SER A 809 -16.49 29.93 8.95
C SER A 809 -17.96 29.93 8.56
N THR A 810 -18.60 31.10 8.61
CA THR A 810 -19.85 31.35 7.90
C THR A 810 -19.54 32.31 6.77
N VAL A 811 -19.83 31.89 5.55
CA VAL A 811 -19.57 32.68 4.35
C VAL A 811 -20.85 32.84 3.55
N SER A 812 -21.00 34.00 2.93
CA SER A 812 -22.05 34.22 1.94
C SER A 812 -21.57 35.23 0.92
N ASP A 813 -21.97 35.02 -0.32
CA ASP A 813 -21.71 35.91 -1.42
C ASP A 813 -23.03 36.55 -1.89
N PRO A 814 -23.12 37.89 -2.04
CA PRO A 814 -24.38 38.55 -2.41
C PRO A 814 -24.90 38.15 -3.81
N GLU A 815 -23.99 37.82 -4.72
CA GLU A 815 -24.23 37.40 -6.10
C GLU A 815 -24.33 35.87 -6.22
N ASN A 816 -23.93 35.15 -5.18
CA ASN A 816 -23.86 33.69 -5.10
C ASN A 816 -22.84 33.11 -6.10
N ASP A 817 -21.72 33.81 -6.26
CA ASP A 817 -20.59 33.40 -7.08
C ASP A 817 -19.80 32.24 -6.43
N PRO A 818 -19.13 31.38 -7.23
CA PRO A 818 -18.23 30.36 -6.71
C PRO A 818 -17.09 30.93 -5.84
N LEU A 819 -16.83 30.33 -4.67
CA LEU A 819 -15.88 30.83 -3.68
C LEU A 819 -14.64 29.94 -3.51
N ASN A 820 -13.48 30.57 -3.37
CA ASN A 820 -12.20 29.95 -3.01
C ASN A 820 -11.79 30.34 -1.59
N TYR A 821 -11.29 29.37 -0.81
CA TYR A 821 -10.91 29.53 0.60
C TYR A 821 -9.40 29.39 0.80
N LEU A 822 -8.81 30.24 1.63
CA LEU A 822 -7.41 30.12 2.03
C LEU A 822 -7.23 30.43 3.52
N TRP A 823 -6.98 29.39 4.30
CA TRP A 823 -6.61 29.49 5.71
C TRP A 823 -5.10 29.66 5.87
N SER A 824 -4.72 30.60 6.74
CA SER A 824 -3.32 30.82 7.12
C SER A 824 -3.18 31.08 8.61
N GLN A 825 -2.07 30.63 9.19
CA GLN A 825 -1.67 31.03 10.53
C GLN A 825 -0.89 32.34 10.44
N THR A 826 -1.36 33.38 11.12
CA THR A 826 -0.75 34.72 11.07
C THR A 826 0.16 35.01 12.27
N SER A 827 -0.05 34.33 13.41
CA SER A 827 0.81 34.52 14.59
C SER A 827 0.87 33.28 15.51
N GLY A 828 1.89 33.26 16.38
CA GLY A 828 2.12 32.21 17.38
C GLY A 828 3.05 31.07 16.90
N PRO A 829 3.30 30.05 17.74
CA PRO A 829 4.05 28.87 17.35
C PRO A 829 3.38 28.14 16.19
N SER A 830 4.15 27.75 15.17
CA SER A 830 3.62 27.06 13.99
C SER A 830 2.91 25.76 14.37
N VAL A 831 1.69 25.58 13.88
CA VAL A 831 0.92 24.33 13.99
C VAL A 831 0.61 23.80 12.59
N THR A 832 0.49 22.47 12.47
CA THR A 832 0.01 21.86 11.22
C THR A 832 -1.47 22.15 11.05
N LEU A 833 -1.84 22.70 9.89
CA LEU A 833 -3.22 22.97 9.49
C LEU A 833 -3.69 21.87 8.54
N PHE A 834 -4.93 21.44 8.72
CA PHE A 834 -5.62 20.50 7.83
C PHE A 834 -6.82 21.20 7.19
N ASP A 835 -7.15 20.83 5.95
CA ASP A 835 -8.32 21.34 5.21
C ASP A 835 -8.29 22.85 4.92
N THR A 836 -7.09 23.40 4.65
CA THR A 836 -6.83 24.85 4.49
C THR A 836 -7.54 25.53 3.32
N THR A 837 -8.18 24.78 2.43
CA THR A 837 -8.90 25.27 1.24
C THR A 837 -10.40 24.99 1.31
N THR A 838 -10.95 24.78 2.51
CA THR A 838 -12.39 24.52 2.72
C THR A 838 -13.00 25.53 3.71
N GLU A 839 -14.33 25.49 3.89
CA GLU A 839 -15.07 26.33 4.85
C GLU A 839 -14.66 26.11 6.32
N SER A 840 -13.97 25.01 6.61
CA SER A 840 -13.48 24.69 7.96
C SER A 840 -12.03 24.25 7.95
N MET A 841 -11.27 24.63 8.98
CA MET A 841 -9.88 24.23 9.14
C MET A 841 -9.67 23.58 10.51
N THR A 842 -8.87 22.52 10.55
CA THR A 842 -8.55 21.81 11.80
C THR A 842 -7.06 21.94 12.14
N PHE A 843 -6.75 22.09 13.42
CA PHE A 843 -5.38 22.07 13.94
C PHE A 843 -5.33 21.43 15.33
N ILE A 844 -4.12 21.06 15.78
CA ILE A 844 -3.88 20.58 17.15
C ILE A 844 -3.16 21.68 17.94
N ALA A 845 -3.74 22.07 19.08
CA ALA A 845 -3.14 23.09 19.93
C ALA A 845 -1.77 22.64 20.49
N PRO A 846 -0.77 23.54 20.58
CA PRO A 846 0.57 23.24 21.08
C PRO A 846 0.56 22.77 22.55
N ALA A 847 1.66 22.16 22.98
CA ALA A 847 1.81 21.59 24.33
C ALA A 847 2.05 22.62 25.44
N SER A 848 2.22 23.89 25.10
CA SER A 848 2.45 25.01 26.04
C SER A 848 1.39 26.09 25.85
N ALA A 849 1.05 26.78 26.94
CA ALA A 849 0.16 27.93 26.89
C ALA A 849 0.74 29.02 25.97
N THR A 850 -0.05 29.46 25.00
CA THR A 850 0.33 30.44 23.98
C THR A 850 -0.92 31.04 23.34
N GLN A 851 -0.76 32.09 22.56
CA GLN A 851 -1.80 32.59 21.66
C GLN A 851 -1.46 32.17 20.22
N LEU A 852 -2.47 31.79 19.45
CA LEU A 852 -2.41 31.55 18.02
C LEU A 852 -3.38 32.52 17.34
N SER A 853 -3.01 33.03 16.17
CA SER A 853 -3.92 33.82 15.32
C SER A 853 -4.02 33.15 13.97
N PHE A 854 -5.25 33.00 13.47
CA PHE A 854 -5.56 32.45 12.16
C PHE A 854 -6.32 33.48 11.34
N SER A 855 -6.15 33.42 10.03
CA SER A 855 -6.86 34.26 9.06
C SER A 855 -7.45 33.38 7.97
N LEU A 856 -8.70 33.65 7.61
CA LEU A 856 -9.37 33.07 6.45
C LEU A 856 -9.55 34.18 5.41
N ALA A 857 -8.98 34.01 4.23
CA ALA A 857 -9.30 34.80 3.05
C ALA A 857 -10.27 34.01 2.17
N VAL A 858 -11.37 34.63 1.76
CA VAL A 858 -12.35 34.07 0.82
C VAL A 858 -12.44 34.99 -0.38
N THR A 859 -12.26 34.42 -1.57
CA THR A 859 -12.26 35.15 -2.85
C THR A 859 -13.31 34.57 -3.76
N ASP A 860 -14.16 35.43 -4.34
CA ASP A 860 -15.13 35.02 -5.36
C ASP A 860 -14.48 34.78 -6.74
N SER A 861 -15.27 34.34 -7.72
CA SER A 861 -14.82 34.11 -9.10
C SER A 861 -14.53 35.39 -9.90
N LYS A 862 -14.87 36.55 -9.35
CA LYS A 862 -14.64 37.91 -9.90
C LYS A 862 -13.54 38.65 -9.12
N GLY A 863 -12.75 37.93 -8.33
CA GLY A 863 -11.52 38.40 -7.73
C GLY A 863 -11.67 39.22 -6.44
N ALA A 864 -12.89 39.51 -5.97
CA ALA A 864 -13.03 40.26 -4.73
C ALA A 864 -12.79 39.35 -3.52
N THR A 865 -11.91 39.82 -2.62
CA THR A 865 -11.49 39.06 -1.44
C THR A 865 -11.93 39.75 -0.16
N THR A 866 -12.58 38.99 0.73
CA THR A 866 -12.76 39.37 2.13
C THR A 866 -11.92 38.48 3.02
N THR A 867 -11.32 39.08 4.04
CA THR A 867 -10.53 38.36 5.04
C THR A 867 -11.08 38.63 6.43
N ASP A 868 -11.17 37.59 7.24
CA ASP A 868 -11.45 37.69 8.67
C ASP A 868 -10.42 36.90 9.48
N SER A 869 -10.26 37.24 10.76
CA SER A 869 -9.25 36.67 11.65
C SER A 869 -9.80 36.29 13.00
N ILE A 870 -9.27 35.21 13.58
CA ILE A 870 -9.66 34.70 14.90
C ILE A 870 -8.43 34.41 15.76
N GLU A 871 -8.52 34.75 17.04
CA GLU A 871 -7.52 34.39 18.03
C GLU A 871 -7.94 33.16 18.85
N VAL A 872 -7.01 32.22 18.99
CA VAL A 872 -7.16 31.05 19.85
C VAL A 872 -6.13 31.11 20.98
N THR A 873 -6.61 31.25 22.20
CA THR A 873 -5.77 31.22 23.41
C THR A 873 -5.64 29.79 23.91
N VAL A 874 -4.44 29.24 23.81
CA VAL A 874 -4.10 27.93 24.35
C VAL A 874 -3.75 28.09 25.82
N VAL A 875 -4.52 27.45 26.70
CA VAL A 875 -4.24 27.42 28.14
C VAL A 875 -3.66 26.08 28.56
N GLY A 876 -2.64 26.15 29.40
CA GLY A 876 -2.15 24.99 30.14
C GLY A 876 -3.09 24.67 31.30
N ALA A 877 -3.17 23.40 31.69
CA ALA A 877 -3.87 23.01 32.91
C ALA A 877 -3.25 23.75 34.11
N ASP A 878 -4.07 24.49 34.84
CA ASP A 878 -3.66 25.17 36.07
C ASP A 878 -3.28 24.12 37.12
N PRO A 879 -2.07 24.14 37.71
CA PRO A 879 -1.71 23.23 38.78
C PRO A 879 -2.38 23.70 40.08
N ASP A 880 -3.52 23.09 40.38
CA ASP A 880 -4.09 22.89 41.72
C ASP A 880 -4.32 24.17 42.58
N SER A 881 -5.59 24.52 42.77
CA SER A 881 -6.03 25.13 44.02
C SER A 881 -7.07 24.23 44.68
N GLY A 882 -6.58 23.30 45.50
CA GLY A 882 -7.36 22.74 46.59
C GLY A 882 -7.84 23.86 47.51
N ASP A 883 -9.16 24.08 47.56
CA ASP A 883 -9.82 24.50 48.79
C ASP A 883 -11.23 23.91 48.91
N SER A 884 -11.42 23.35 50.09
CA SER A 884 -12.64 22.90 50.73
C SER A 884 -13.62 24.05 51.00
N GLY A 885 -14.91 23.89 50.67
CA GLY A 885 -15.92 24.80 51.21
C GLY A 885 -17.29 24.74 50.55
N GLY A 886 -18.24 24.11 51.23
CA GLY A 886 -19.63 23.93 50.82
C GLY A 886 -20.41 25.16 50.34
N GLY A 887 -21.44 24.88 49.54
CA GLY A 887 -22.78 25.34 49.86
C GLY A 887 -23.54 26.14 48.80
N SER A 888 -24.59 25.49 48.27
CA SER A 888 -25.93 26.04 48.00
C SER A 888 -26.19 26.77 46.67
N GLY A 889 -27.04 26.12 45.86
CA GLY A 889 -28.29 26.77 45.39
C GLY A 889 -28.38 27.04 43.88
N GLY A 890 -29.18 26.25 43.17
CA GLY A 890 -29.61 26.59 41.81
C GLY A 890 -30.36 25.45 41.12
N ALA A 891 -31.69 25.50 41.18
CA ALA A 891 -32.61 24.44 40.77
C ALA A 891 -32.56 24.10 39.27
N PHE A 892 -32.39 22.82 38.95
CA PHE A 892 -32.75 22.26 37.65
C PHE A 892 -34.28 22.13 37.57
N ASN A 893 -34.92 23.05 36.84
CA ASN A 893 -36.32 22.93 36.45
C ASN A 893 -36.47 21.82 35.41
N LEU A 894 -36.91 20.64 35.86
CA LEU A 894 -37.65 19.69 35.02
C LEU A 894 -39.01 20.32 34.70
N GLY A 895 -39.26 20.68 33.44
CA GLY A 895 -40.57 21.20 33.09
C GLY A 895 -40.75 21.63 31.64
N TYR A 896 -40.73 20.68 30.69
CA TYR A 896 -41.53 20.81 29.48
C TYR A 896 -42.14 19.46 29.11
N LEU A 897 -43.28 19.18 29.75
CA LEU A 897 -44.22 18.16 29.35
C LEU A 897 -45.62 18.80 29.27
N LEU A 898 -46.18 18.78 28.06
CA LEU A 898 -47.61 18.87 27.71
C LEU A 898 -48.35 20.20 27.98
N LEU A 899 -48.87 20.81 26.90
CA LEU A 899 -50.29 20.66 26.52
C LEU A 899 -50.62 21.56 25.33
N LEU A 900 -51.02 20.97 24.20
CA LEU A 900 -52.16 21.45 23.40
C LEU A 900 -52.75 20.25 22.63
N LEU A 901 -53.88 19.75 23.14
CA LEU A 901 -54.88 18.91 22.47
C LEU A 901 -56.08 19.84 22.16
N PRO A 902 -56.98 19.59 21.17
CA PRO A 902 -57.74 18.34 21.20
C PRO A 902 -58.36 17.76 19.89
N LEU A 903 -58.66 16.46 20.01
CA LEU A 903 -59.88 15.75 19.61
C LEU A 903 -60.28 15.67 18.12
N ILE A 904 -60.07 14.48 17.55
CA ILE A 904 -61.08 13.83 16.68
C ILE A 904 -61.44 12.48 17.30
N TRP A 905 -62.71 12.34 17.70
CA TRP A 905 -63.34 11.09 18.08
C TRP A 905 -64.43 10.80 17.06
N ARG A 906 -64.35 9.67 16.33
CA ARG A 906 -65.55 9.02 15.79
C ARG A 906 -65.39 7.50 15.67
N ARG A 907 -65.91 6.85 16.72
CA ARG A 907 -66.67 5.59 16.74
C ARG A 907 -66.93 4.91 15.37
N ARG A 908 -66.64 3.60 15.32
CA ARG A 908 -67.60 2.46 15.30
C ARG A 908 -66.77 1.15 15.27
N ARG A 909 -66.77 0.34 16.34
CA ARG A 909 -67.64 -0.85 16.59
C ARG A 909 -67.58 -1.84 15.41
N ALA A 910 -67.17 -3.11 15.58
CA ALA A 910 -67.45 -4.05 16.67
C ALA A 910 -66.23 -4.91 17.05
#